data_AF-A0A2K8T6F6-F1
#
_entry.id   AF-A0A2K8T6F6-F1
#
_cell.length_a   1.000
_cell.length_b   1.000
_cell.length_c   1.000
_cell.angle_alpha   90.00
_cell.angle_beta   90.00
_cell.angle_gamma   90.00
#
_symmetry.space_group_name_H-M   'P 1'
#
loop_
_entity.id
_entity.type
_entity.pdbx_description
1 polymer ?
#
loop_
_entity_poly.entity_id
_entity_poly.type
_entity_poly.pdbx_seq_one_letter_code
_entity_poly.pdbx_strand_id
1 'polypeptide(L)'
;MNLNITKEIIMESYLISTSNKQSNSPTPWHLLVLSSKTESGLETATDNLAEFLNQNSEINLADLAYTLQVDFQAFNHRRILVCCDRQDAVYALTTRNPKRIFTSSIQETNNRSVVFMLPGLGEQYVNMALQLYQLEPTFRKHIAYCSELLKPRLGFDLRDVLYPHQEQAEQVRQTNNPAAVMSSQKLDLRRMLQRDQTPVDVNSQKLNQTYIAQPALFVIEYALAQMWIAWGIKPQALIGYSISEYVAATLAGVLSLEETLALVAKRGQLIQQLPSGAMLAVSLSEMELQPLLTEHLCLSAVNGSQLCVVAGSTESIAKLEQHLLTDGIACRQLQTTHAFHSPIMEAILEPFIQLVKSLDLKPPQIPYISNVTGTWITAMEATDPSYWGRHLCQTVRFADGIETLWQAPSQILLEVGPGQTLGSMALQHPANANVLERLVLASLPNSYNQQSDMAFSLNTLGQIWLAGVSVDWSKLYGNCYSSTLALPTYLFERQHHGRESQKEQWEKTHKEPDTNVLPSQEQESIQIVQQRQRLNLQNSYVAPRFNTEQKIANIWQKVFRVEQVGVYDNFFSLGGNSLVAIKIISQLQKIFPTDIPSIVIFTNPTVAELASVIEEQIIAETKILNPEKAGSLTSTTVSDSK
;
A
#
# COMPACT_ATOMS: atom_id res chain seq x y z
N MET A 1 32.91 -36.65 -63.58
CA MET A 1 31.98 -35.52 -63.41
C MET A 1 31.94 -35.19 -61.92
N ASN A 2 32.71 -34.18 -61.48
CA ASN A 2 32.58 -33.66 -60.12
C ASN A 2 31.51 -32.56 -60.14
N LEU A 3 30.36 -32.83 -59.52
CA LEU A 3 29.32 -31.84 -59.26
C LEU A 3 29.79 -30.96 -58.09
N ASN A 4 30.38 -29.81 -58.41
CA ASN A 4 30.54 -28.72 -57.45
C ASN A 4 29.16 -28.12 -57.19
N ILE A 5 28.60 -28.40 -56.01
CA ILE A 5 27.39 -27.73 -55.51
C ILE A 5 27.86 -26.48 -54.77
N THR A 6 27.84 -25.34 -55.44
CA THR A 6 27.99 -24.02 -54.81
C THR A 6 26.67 -23.67 -54.13
N LYS A 7 26.69 -23.43 -52.81
CA LYS A 7 25.55 -22.83 -52.09
C LYS A 7 25.65 -21.31 -52.23
N GLU A 8 24.72 -20.68 -52.94
CA GLU A 8 24.51 -19.23 -52.90
C GLU A 8 23.55 -18.89 -51.76
N ILE A 9 23.95 -17.94 -50.90
CA ILE A 9 23.10 -17.36 -49.85
C ILE A 9 22.84 -15.91 -50.27
N ILE A 10 21.58 -15.58 -50.53
CA ILE A 10 21.13 -14.22 -50.81
C ILE A 10 20.64 -13.64 -49.48
N MET A 11 21.34 -12.63 -48.97
CA MET A 11 20.95 -11.86 -47.78
C MET A 11 20.21 -10.61 -48.27
N GLU A 12 18.94 -10.49 -47.94
CA GLU A 12 18.12 -9.31 -48.23
C GLU A 12 18.05 -8.46 -46.95
N SER A 13 18.28 -7.16 -47.05
CA SER A 13 18.23 -6.25 -45.90
C SER A 13 16.78 -6.02 -45.47
N TYR A 14 16.52 -6.04 -44.17
CA TYR A 14 15.21 -5.66 -43.63
C TYR A 14 14.81 -4.25 -44.09
N LEU A 15 13.56 -4.11 -44.56
CA LEU A 15 12.95 -2.81 -44.82
C LEU A 15 12.88 -2.03 -43.50
N ILE A 16 13.64 -0.95 -43.39
CA ILE A 16 13.58 -0.04 -42.25
C ILE A 16 12.24 0.68 -42.34
N SER A 17 11.28 0.26 -41.51
CA SER A 17 10.06 1.04 -41.27
C SER A 17 10.46 2.32 -40.53
N THR A 18 10.64 3.43 -41.25
CA THR A 18 10.93 4.75 -40.68
C THR A 18 9.70 5.41 -40.04
N SER A 19 8.76 4.63 -39.49
CA SER A 19 7.73 5.16 -38.60
C SER A 19 8.37 5.43 -37.24
N ASN A 20 9.19 6.47 -37.16
CA ASN A 20 9.77 6.97 -35.92
C ASN A 20 8.65 7.67 -35.11
N LYS A 21 7.66 6.88 -34.65
CA LYS A 21 6.77 7.34 -33.59
C LYS A 21 7.60 7.27 -32.32
N GLN A 22 8.21 8.38 -31.93
CA GLN A 22 8.69 8.54 -30.55
C GLN A 22 7.56 8.09 -29.62
N SER A 23 7.81 7.05 -28.83
CA SER A 23 6.84 6.61 -27.84
C SER A 23 6.75 7.69 -26.77
N ASN A 24 5.74 8.54 -26.88
CA ASN A 24 5.48 9.56 -25.87
C ASN A 24 4.67 8.88 -24.77
N SER A 25 5.38 8.40 -23.75
CA SER A 25 4.74 8.00 -22.50
C SER A 25 3.94 9.18 -21.95
N PRO A 26 2.65 8.99 -21.62
CA PRO A 26 1.87 10.04 -20.99
C PRO A 26 2.32 10.32 -19.55
N THR A 27 3.14 9.45 -18.95
CA THR A 27 3.69 9.57 -17.60
C THR A 27 5.21 9.73 -17.61
N PRO A 28 5.77 10.60 -16.74
CA PRO A 28 7.22 10.70 -16.55
C PRO A 28 7.79 9.52 -15.73
N TRP A 29 6.95 8.71 -15.08
CA TRP A 29 7.40 7.62 -14.20
C TRP A 29 7.47 6.29 -14.93
N HIS A 30 8.58 5.56 -14.73
CA HIS A 30 8.85 4.27 -15.37
C HIS A 30 9.29 3.22 -14.34
N LEU A 31 8.75 2.01 -14.47
CA LEU A 31 9.15 0.83 -13.70
C LEU A 31 10.20 0.04 -14.49
N LEU A 32 11.43 0.03 -14.00
CA LEU A 32 12.49 -0.82 -14.52
C LEU A 32 12.53 -2.12 -13.72
N VAL A 33 12.63 -3.25 -14.42
CA VAL A 33 12.73 -4.59 -13.82
C VAL A 33 14.02 -5.27 -14.27
N LEU A 34 14.66 -5.99 -13.36
CA LEU A 34 15.83 -6.81 -13.62
C LEU A 34 15.64 -8.19 -12.99
N SER A 35 16.13 -9.24 -13.64
CA SER A 35 16.15 -10.56 -13.03
C SER A 35 17.36 -11.38 -13.43
N SER A 36 17.77 -12.31 -12.55
CA SER A 36 18.86 -13.25 -12.77
C SER A 36 18.60 -14.59 -12.07
N LYS A 37 19.29 -15.64 -12.51
CA LYS A 37 19.29 -16.96 -11.85
C LYS A 37 20.06 -16.96 -10.52
N THR A 38 20.95 -16.01 -10.31
CA THR A 38 21.81 -15.87 -9.14
C THR A 38 21.80 -14.44 -8.63
N GLU A 39 22.10 -14.26 -7.34
CA GLU A 39 22.24 -12.94 -6.72
C GLU A 39 23.40 -12.15 -7.34
N SER A 40 24.56 -12.77 -7.56
CA SER A 40 25.71 -12.16 -8.23
C SER A 40 25.40 -11.68 -9.65
N GLY A 41 24.66 -12.48 -10.43
CA GLY A 41 24.25 -12.10 -11.77
C GLY A 41 23.26 -10.92 -11.76
N LEU A 42 22.43 -10.80 -10.71
CA LEU A 42 21.53 -9.65 -10.54
C LEU A 42 22.33 -8.35 -10.26
N GLU A 43 23.39 -8.43 -9.46
CA GLU A 43 24.28 -7.29 -9.22
C GLU A 43 24.98 -6.85 -10.50
N THR A 44 25.52 -7.80 -11.26
CA THR A 44 26.17 -7.51 -12.54
C THR A 44 25.18 -6.89 -13.53
N ALA A 45 23.95 -7.40 -13.62
CA ALA A 45 22.91 -6.81 -14.45
C ALA A 45 22.55 -5.37 -14.04
N THR A 46 22.62 -5.08 -12.73
CA THR A 46 22.38 -3.74 -12.18
C THR A 46 23.49 -2.77 -12.57
N ASP A 47 24.75 -3.16 -12.43
CA ASP A 47 25.90 -2.34 -12.86
C ASP A 47 25.87 -2.07 -14.35
N ASN A 48 25.60 -3.09 -15.17
CA ASN A 48 25.52 -2.95 -16.62
C ASN A 48 24.40 -1.99 -17.04
N LEU A 49 23.24 -2.05 -16.39
CA LEU A 49 22.15 -1.12 -16.69
C LEU A 49 22.53 0.32 -16.33
N ALA A 50 23.18 0.53 -15.17
CA ALA A 50 23.65 1.85 -14.77
C ALA A 50 24.70 2.41 -15.76
N GLU A 51 25.64 1.58 -16.20
CA GLU A 51 26.65 1.95 -17.19
C GLU A 51 26.03 2.25 -18.55
N PHE A 52 25.12 1.40 -19.02
CA PHE A 52 24.39 1.59 -20.27
C PHE A 52 23.61 2.92 -20.27
N LEU A 53 22.92 3.24 -19.18
CA LEU A 53 22.22 4.53 -19.02
C LEU A 53 23.18 5.72 -18.97
N ASN A 54 24.41 5.55 -18.47
CA ASN A 54 25.42 6.61 -18.50
C ASN A 54 25.98 6.84 -19.91
N GLN A 55 26.13 5.79 -20.70
CA GLN A 55 26.68 5.87 -22.07
C GLN A 55 25.64 6.36 -23.10
N ASN A 56 24.34 6.23 -22.82
CA ASN A 56 23.26 6.55 -23.76
C ASN A 56 22.40 7.72 -23.26
N SER A 57 22.82 8.96 -23.55
CA SER A 57 22.16 10.18 -23.05
C SER A 57 20.75 10.41 -23.61
N GLU A 58 20.49 9.96 -24.84
CA GLU A 58 19.23 10.18 -25.59
C GLU A 58 18.23 9.01 -25.45
N ILE A 59 18.43 8.12 -24.49
CA ILE A 59 17.59 6.93 -24.35
C ILE A 59 16.16 7.29 -23.90
N ASN A 60 15.17 6.70 -24.58
CA ASN A 60 13.79 6.75 -24.14
C ASN A 60 13.58 5.72 -23.01
N LEU A 61 13.35 6.18 -21.78
CA LEU A 61 13.12 5.31 -20.62
C LEU A 61 11.86 4.47 -20.73
N ALA A 62 10.85 4.93 -21.47
CA ALA A 62 9.64 4.17 -21.65
C ALA A 62 9.88 2.93 -22.52
N ASP A 63 10.64 3.08 -23.61
CA ASP A 63 11.06 1.98 -24.47
C ASP A 63 12.00 1.01 -23.72
N LEU A 64 12.89 1.56 -22.88
CA LEU A 64 13.75 0.75 -22.02
C LEU A 64 12.93 -0.10 -21.03
N ALA A 65 11.98 0.52 -20.34
CA ALA A 65 11.09 -0.16 -19.39
C ALA A 65 10.29 -1.27 -20.09
N TYR A 66 9.72 -0.97 -21.26
CA TYR A 66 9.00 -1.93 -22.08
C TYR A 66 9.89 -3.12 -22.46
N THR A 67 11.11 -2.84 -22.96
CA THR A 67 12.08 -3.86 -23.37
C THR A 67 12.45 -4.78 -22.20
N LEU A 68 12.76 -4.22 -21.03
CA LEU A 68 13.10 -4.99 -19.83
C LEU A 68 11.97 -5.90 -19.34
N GLN A 69 10.72 -5.52 -19.60
CA GLN A 69 9.54 -6.22 -19.11
C GLN A 69 9.02 -7.28 -20.08
N VAL A 70 9.02 -7.01 -21.38
CA VAL A 70 8.39 -7.88 -22.39
C VAL A 70 9.37 -8.88 -23.02
N ASP A 71 10.63 -8.49 -23.24
CA ASP A 71 11.57 -9.30 -24.02
C ASP A 71 12.33 -10.34 -23.18
N PHE A 72 12.23 -10.28 -21.85
CA PHE A 72 13.00 -11.14 -20.95
C PHE A 72 12.11 -12.06 -20.12
N GLN A 73 12.45 -13.34 -20.11
CA GLN A 73 11.89 -14.29 -19.14
C GLN A 73 12.38 -13.92 -17.74
N ALA A 74 11.44 -13.69 -16.82
CA ALA A 74 11.76 -13.36 -15.44
C ALA A 74 12.35 -14.56 -14.67
N PHE A 75 13.55 -14.39 -14.12
CA PHE A 75 14.19 -15.35 -13.22
C PHE A 75 13.80 -15.14 -11.74
N ASN A 76 14.37 -15.96 -10.85
CA ASN A 76 14.02 -16.03 -9.42
C ASN A 76 14.60 -14.88 -8.58
N HIS A 77 15.80 -14.41 -8.90
CA HIS A 77 16.34 -13.21 -8.25
C HIS A 77 15.87 -12.01 -9.05
N ARG A 78 15.07 -11.15 -8.43
CA ARG A 78 14.37 -10.05 -9.08
C ARG A 78 14.67 -8.73 -8.40
N ARG A 79 14.73 -7.66 -9.18
CA ARG A 79 14.95 -6.29 -8.71
C ARG A 79 14.06 -5.33 -9.48
N ILE A 80 13.53 -4.32 -8.78
CA ILE A 80 12.76 -3.25 -9.38
C ILE A 80 13.32 -1.88 -9.01
N LEU A 81 13.04 -0.90 -9.86
CA LEU A 81 13.26 0.51 -9.63
C LEU A 81 12.15 1.31 -10.30
N VAL A 82 11.61 2.31 -9.61
CA VAL A 82 10.77 3.35 -10.23
C VAL A 82 11.58 4.63 -10.34
N CYS A 83 11.64 5.22 -11.53
CA CYS A 83 12.41 6.43 -11.82
C CYS A 83 11.63 7.40 -12.72
N CYS A 84 11.95 8.70 -12.63
CA CYS A 84 11.33 9.74 -13.45
C CYS A 84 12.19 10.18 -14.66
N ASP A 85 13.50 10.00 -14.57
CA ASP A 85 14.43 10.33 -15.64
C ASP A 85 15.70 9.48 -15.58
N ARG A 86 16.56 9.66 -16.59
CA ARG A 86 17.78 8.86 -16.77
C ARG A 86 18.78 9.08 -15.63
N GLN A 87 18.97 10.32 -15.19
CA GLN A 87 19.92 10.63 -14.11
C GLN A 87 19.44 10.06 -12.78
N ASP A 88 18.14 10.17 -12.55
CA ASP A 88 17.44 9.59 -11.41
C ASP A 88 17.60 8.06 -11.36
N ALA A 89 17.46 7.39 -12.50
CA ALA A 89 17.68 5.94 -12.63
C ALA A 89 19.15 5.56 -12.35
N VAL A 90 20.11 6.25 -12.97
CA VAL A 90 21.55 6.01 -12.75
C VAL A 90 21.90 6.18 -11.28
N TYR A 91 21.48 7.27 -10.64
CA TYR A 91 21.77 7.53 -9.23
C TYR A 91 21.27 6.38 -8.35
N ALA A 92 20.01 5.96 -8.52
CA ALA A 92 19.45 4.88 -7.74
C ALA A 92 20.18 3.54 -7.97
N LEU A 93 20.46 3.19 -9.23
CA LEU A 93 21.14 1.96 -9.61
C LEU A 93 22.60 1.93 -9.15
N THR A 94 23.35 3.03 -9.26
CA THR A 94 24.75 3.08 -8.83
C THR A 94 24.86 3.02 -7.30
N THR A 95 24.01 3.76 -6.58
CA THR A 95 24.08 3.84 -5.10
C THR A 95 23.38 2.71 -4.37
N ARG A 96 22.62 1.86 -5.07
CA ARG A 96 21.80 0.77 -4.49
C ARG A 96 20.84 1.33 -3.45
N ASN A 97 20.20 2.46 -3.78
CA ASN A 97 19.43 3.22 -2.80
C ASN A 97 18.35 2.32 -2.15
N PRO A 98 18.45 2.01 -0.84
CA PRO A 98 17.59 1.03 -0.19
C PRO A 98 16.14 1.50 -0.01
N LYS A 99 15.85 2.79 -0.24
CA LYS A 99 14.49 3.33 -0.27
C LYS A 99 13.78 3.16 -1.63
N ARG A 100 14.54 2.84 -2.68
CA ARG A 100 14.06 2.89 -4.06
C ARG A 100 14.27 1.60 -4.85
N ILE A 101 15.30 0.85 -4.50
CA ILE A 101 15.60 -0.44 -5.08
C ILE A 101 15.08 -1.52 -4.14
N PHE A 102 14.13 -2.29 -4.65
CA PHE A 102 13.59 -3.45 -3.95
C PHE A 102 14.08 -4.71 -4.65
N THR A 103 14.50 -5.70 -3.86
CA THR A 103 15.07 -6.96 -4.35
C THR A 103 14.41 -8.12 -3.62
N SER A 104 14.08 -9.18 -4.35
CA SER A 104 13.52 -10.41 -3.80
C SER A 104 14.13 -11.62 -4.49
N SER A 105 14.26 -12.72 -3.76
CA SER A 105 14.58 -14.03 -4.32
C SER A 105 13.45 -15.00 -4.02
N ILE A 106 12.82 -15.52 -5.06
CA ILE A 106 11.74 -16.50 -4.95
C ILE A 106 12.28 -17.92 -5.17
N GLN A 107 12.00 -18.85 -4.25
CA GLN A 107 12.49 -20.23 -4.37
C GLN A 107 11.73 -21.01 -5.44
N GLU A 108 10.41 -20.80 -5.55
CA GLU A 108 9.55 -21.31 -6.62
C GLU A 108 8.60 -20.21 -7.08
N THR A 109 8.20 -20.21 -8.36
CA THR A 109 7.13 -19.34 -8.87
C THR A 109 5.80 -19.81 -8.32
N ASN A 110 5.54 -19.54 -7.05
CA ASN A 110 4.23 -19.75 -6.45
C ASN A 110 3.29 -18.77 -7.14
N ASN A 111 2.24 -19.29 -7.79
CA ASN A 111 1.21 -18.51 -8.44
C ASN A 111 0.35 -17.81 -7.36
N ARG A 112 0.94 -16.80 -6.71
CA ARG A 112 0.34 -16.09 -5.58
C ARG A 112 -0.92 -15.38 -6.03
N SER A 113 -1.97 -15.51 -5.24
CA SER A 113 -3.24 -14.84 -5.48
C SER A 113 -3.23 -13.44 -4.90
N VAL A 114 -3.83 -12.48 -5.60
CA VAL A 114 -4.07 -11.13 -5.08
C VAL A 114 -5.52 -11.03 -4.59
N VAL A 115 -5.71 -10.48 -3.40
CA VAL A 115 -7.00 -10.14 -2.82
C VAL A 115 -7.10 -8.63 -2.73
N PHE A 116 -8.21 -8.04 -3.17
CA PHE A 116 -8.43 -6.60 -2.99
C PHE A 116 -9.11 -6.33 -1.66
N MET A 117 -8.50 -5.46 -0.86
CA MET A 117 -9.10 -4.85 0.32
C MET A 117 -9.56 -3.43 -0.04
N LEU A 118 -10.84 -3.12 0.14
CA LEU A 118 -11.41 -1.83 -0.25
C LEU A 118 -11.71 -1.04 1.05
N PRO A 119 -11.01 0.07 1.33
CA PRO A 119 -11.10 0.82 2.60
C PRO A 119 -12.47 1.44 2.84
N GLY A 120 -12.79 1.82 4.08
CA GLY A 120 -14.06 2.49 4.39
C GLY A 120 -13.96 4.01 4.36
N LEU A 121 -15.05 4.68 4.77
CA LEU A 121 -15.02 6.12 5.07
C LEU A 121 -14.01 6.43 6.18
N GLY A 122 -13.33 7.56 6.07
CA GLY A 122 -12.41 8.11 7.06
C GLY A 122 -11.03 8.46 6.51
N GLU A 123 -10.70 7.95 5.33
CA GLU A 123 -9.40 8.18 4.66
C GLU A 123 -9.53 9.00 3.36
N GLN A 124 -10.74 9.42 2.99
CA GLN A 124 -10.94 10.28 1.82
C GLN A 124 -10.37 11.69 2.02
N TYR A 125 -9.74 12.22 0.98
CA TYR A 125 -9.21 13.58 0.97
C TYR A 125 -9.36 14.21 -0.42
N VAL A 126 -9.44 15.55 -0.45
CA VAL A 126 -9.49 16.31 -1.70
C VAL A 126 -8.21 16.07 -2.50
N ASN A 127 -8.32 15.89 -3.82
CA ASN A 127 -7.25 15.53 -4.73
C ASN A 127 -6.66 14.11 -4.53
N MET A 128 -7.33 13.20 -3.82
CA MET A 128 -6.94 11.80 -3.81
C MET A 128 -6.90 11.22 -5.24
N ALA A 129 -5.82 10.50 -5.56
CA ALA A 129 -5.56 9.94 -6.88
C ALA A 129 -5.57 10.96 -8.04
N LEU A 130 -5.35 12.26 -7.77
CA LEU A 130 -5.38 13.30 -8.82
C LEU A 130 -4.33 13.02 -9.91
N GLN A 131 -3.14 12.55 -9.56
CA GLN A 131 -2.12 12.29 -10.58
C GLN A 131 -2.52 11.09 -11.45
N LEU A 132 -3.17 10.06 -10.90
CA LEU A 132 -3.73 8.96 -11.69
C LEU A 132 -4.84 9.45 -12.61
N TYR A 133 -5.75 10.31 -12.13
CA TYR A 133 -6.77 10.95 -12.98
C TYR A 133 -6.15 11.70 -14.16
N GLN A 134 -5.01 12.37 -13.94
CA GLN A 134 -4.31 13.11 -14.98
C GLN A 134 -3.41 12.27 -15.90
N LEU A 135 -2.96 11.09 -15.49
CA LEU A 135 -1.92 10.31 -16.19
C LEU A 135 -2.39 8.96 -16.71
N GLU A 136 -3.32 8.30 -16.01
CA GLU A 136 -3.74 6.94 -16.33
C GLU A 136 -5.11 6.93 -17.04
N PRO A 137 -5.18 6.51 -18.32
CA PRO A 137 -6.42 6.59 -19.10
C PRO A 137 -7.58 5.75 -18.57
N THR A 138 -7.31 4.56 -18.01
CA THR A 138 -8.35 3.63 -17.54
C THR A 138 -9.08 4.19 -16.32
N PHE A 139 -8.33 4.68 -15.35
CA PHE A 139 -8.75 5.35 -14.15
C PHE A 139 -9.57 6.59 -14.52
N ARG A 140 -9.02 7.48 -15.37
CA ARG A 140 -9.74 8.67 -15.85
C ARG A 140 -11.07 8.32 -16.50
N LYS A 141 -11.10 7.29 -17.36
CA LYS A 141 -12.31 6.81 -18.03
C LYS A 141 -13.37 6.39 -17.01
N HIS A 142 -13.00 5.62 -15.99
CA HIS A 142 -13.94 5.18 -14.97
C HIS A 142 -14.40 6.30 -14.04
N ILE A 143 -13.53 7.22 -13.64
CA ILE A 143 -13.93 8.43 -12.90
C ILE A 143 -14.96 9.24 -13.70
N ALA A 144 -14.70 9.49 -14.99
CA ALA A 144 -15.62 10.22 -15.85
C ALA A 144 -16.96 9.49 -15.97
N TYR A 145 -16.94 8.19 -16.29
CA TYR A 145 -18.16 7.39 -16.47
C TYR A 145 -19.04 7.38 -15.21
N CYS A 146 -18.45 7.07 -14.05
CA CYS A 146 -19.22 7.03 -12.81
C CYS A 146 -19.73 8.41 -12.41
N SER A 147 -18.97 9.48 -12.67
CA SER A 147 -19.40 10.85 -12.38
C SER A 147 -20.61 11.26 -13.23
N GLU A 148 -20.66 10.89 -14.51
CA GLU A 148 -21.83 11.13 -15.36
C GLU A 148 -23.07 10.37 -14.87
N LEU A 149 -22.92 9.12 -14.40
CA LEU A 149 -24.02 8.34 -13.84
C LEU A 149 -24.56 8.92 -12.52
N LEU A 150 -23.69 9.51 -11.71
CA LEU A 150 -24.03 10.12 -10.43
C LEU A 150 -24.60 11.54 -10.56
N LYS A 151 -24.24 12.28 -11.61
CA LYS A 151 -24.61 13.70 -11.79
C LYS A 151 -26.12 13.97 -11.67
N PRO A 152 -27.04 13.19 -12.27
CA PRO A 152 -28.49 13.39 -12.08
C PRO A 152 -28.97 13.16 -10.65
N ARG A 153 -28.22 12.38 -9.84
CA ARG A 153 -28.59 11.98 -8.48
C ARG A 153 -28.02 12.92 -7.42
N LEU A 154 -26.80 13.42 -7.67
CA LEU A 154 -26.12 14.38 -6.79
C LEU A 154 -26.53 15.83 -7.07
N GLY A 155 -26.96 16.14 -8.29
CA GLY A 155 -27.30 17.49 -8.73
C GLY A 155 -26.08 18.35 -9.09
N PHE A 156 -24.88 17.78 -9.07
CA PHE A 156 -23.63 18.42 -9.46
C PHE A 156 -22.65 17.37 -9.97
N ASP A 157 -21.54 17.81 -10.58
CA ASP A 157 -20.49 16.92 -11.04
C ASP A 157 -19.54 16.55 -9.89
N LEU A 158 -19.42 15.26 -9.58
CA LEU A 158 -18.60 14.80 -8.45
C LEU A 158 -17.13 15.22 -8.59
N ARG A 159 -16.65 15.39 -9.82
CA ARG A 159 -15.27 15.84 -10.11
C ARG A 159 -14.98 17.22 -9.55
N ASP A 160 -15.99 18.10 -9.48
CA ASP A 160 -15.84 19.46 -8.93
C ASP A 160 -15.51 19.44 -7.42
N VAL A 161 -15.84 18.34 -6.73
CA VAL A 161 -15.54 18.16 -5.31
C VAL A 161 -14.26 17.35 -5.10
N LEU A 162 -14.01 16.36 -5.94
CA LEU A 162 -12.79 15.55 -5.90
C LEU A 162 -11.55 16.38 -6.28
N TYR A 163 -11.67 17.23 -7.31
CA TYR A 163 -10.57 17.93 -7.96
C TYR A 163 -10.82 19.45 -8.15
N PRO A 164 -11.13 20.19 -7.06
CA PRO A 164 -11.55 21.60 -7.13
C PRO A 164 -10.46 22.57 -7.65
N HIS A 165 -9.20 22.15 -7.70
CA HIS A 165 -8.06 22.98 -8.12
C HIS A 165 -7.36 22.46 -9.39
N GLN A 166 -8.06 21.68 -10.23
CA GLN A 166 -7.46 21.05 -11.41
C GLN A 166 -6.79 22.06 -12.36
N GLU A 167 -7.42 23.20 -12.62
CA GLU A 167 -6.89 24.23 -13.54
C GLU A 167 -5.57 24.85 -13.03
N GLN A 168 -5.42 25.01 -11.71
CA GLN A 168 -4.17 25.50 -11.10
C GLN A 168 -3.07 24.43 -11.15
N ALA A 169 -3.43 23.15 -10.97
CA ALA A 169 -2.49 22.04 -11.11
C ALA A 169 -2.01 21.84 -12.57
N GLU A 170 -2.86 22.11 -13.56
CA GLU A 170 -2.52 22.07 -14.98
C GLU A 170 -1.59 23.22 -15.40
N GLN A 171 -1.72 24.41 -14.80
CA GLN A 171 -0.80 25.54 -15.03
C GLN A 171 0.62 25.28 -14.48
N VAL A 172 0.73 24.64 -13.31
CA VAL A 172 2.04 24.24 -12.75
C VAL A 172 2.71 23.17 -13.64
N ARG A 173 1.95 22.27 -14.25
CA ARG A 173 2.44 21.25 -15.21
C ARG A 173 3.11 21.82 -16.45
N GLN A 174 2.71 23.00 -16.92
CA GLN A 174 3.31 23.64 -18.09
C GLN A 174 4.69 24.24 -17.80
N THR A 175 5.04 24.41 -16.53
CA THR A 175 6.43 24.64 -16.13
C THR A 175 7.11 23.27 -16.03
N ASN A 176 8.08 22.98 -16.91
CA ASN A 176 8.79 21.69 -17.05
C ASN A 176 9.62 21.25 -15.81
N ASN A 177 9.09 21.43 -14.59
CA ASN A 177 9.77 21.06 -13.36
C ASN A 177 8.87 20.17 -12.48
N PRO A 178 8.95 18.83 -12.62
CA PRO A 178 8.18 17.89 -11.81
C PRO A 178 8.41 18.05 -10.30
N ALA A 179 9.57 18.57 -9.89
CA ALA A 179 9.89 18.85 -8.49
C ALA A 179 9.10 20.04 -7.90
N ALA A 180 8.58 20.95 -8.74
CA ALA A 180 7.77 22.09 -8.28
C ALA A 180 6.32 21.69 -7.95
N VAL A 181 5.80 20.62 -8.58
CA VAL A 181 4.48 20.05 -8.25
C VAL A 181 4.48 19.49 -6.82
N MET A 182 5.63 19.00 -6.34
CA MET A 182 5.80 18.41 -5.01
C MET A 182 5.67 19.42 -3.86
N SER A 183 5.82 20.73 -4.10
CA SER A 183 5.92 21.74 -3.04
C SER A 183 4.63 22.53 -2.75
N SER A 184 3.54 22.29 -3.50
CA SER A 184 2.35 23.16 -3.44
C SER A 184 1.33 22.81 -2.35
N GLN A 185 1.40 21.62 -1.74
CA GLN A 185 0.56 21.27 -0.59
C GLN A 185 1.35 21.48 0.71
N LYS A 186 1.22 22.69 1.27
CA LYS A 186 1.64 22.94 2.65
C LYS A 186 0.90 21.97 3.57
N LEU A 187 1.67 21.12 4.24
CA LEU A 187 1.18 20.23 5.30
C LEU A 187 0.49 21.08 6.38
N ASP A 188 -0.83 20.95 6.51
CA ASP A 188 -1.59 21.67 7.54
C ASP A 188 -1.48 20.92 8.87
N LEU A 189 -0.34 21.12 9.56
CA LEU A 189 0.03 20.51 10.84
C LEU A 189 -1.05 20.66 11.93
N ARG A 190 -1.96 21.63 11.81
CA ARG A 190 -2.98 21.96 12.81
C ARG A 190 -4.25 21.15 12.67
N ARG A 191 -4.61 20.71 11.45
CA ARG A 191 -5.77 19.82 11.20
C ARG A 191 -5.68 18.48 11.92
N MET A 192 -4.46 18.00 12.17
CA MET A 192 -4.24 16.64 12.67
C MET A 192 -4.11 16.55 14.19
N LEU A 193 -3.69 17.63 14.87
CA LEU A 193 -3.54 17.65 16.33
C LEU A 193 -4.86 17.93 17.06
N GLN A 194 -5.94 18.31 16.36
CA GLN A 194 -7.27 18.64 16.90
C GLN A 194 -7.28 19.44 18.21
N ARG A 195 -6.23 20.23 18.46
CA ARG A 195 -6.14 21.09 19.65
C ARG A 195 -6.65 22.50 19.40
N ASP A 196 -7.04 22.84 18.16
CA ASP A 196 -7.67 24.13 17.86
C ASP A 196 -8.77 24.03 16.80
N GLN A 197 -9.89 24.72 17.07
CA GLN A 197 -11.07 24.92 16.24
C GLN A 197 -10.78 25.80 15.01
N THR A 198 -9.85 25.42 14.13
CA THR A 198 -9.67 26.11 12.83
C THR A 198 -10.47 25.38 11.74
N PRO A 199 -11.21 26.09 10.88
CA PRO A 199 -12.13 25.46 9.93
C PRO A 199 -11.37 24.65 8.89
N VAL A 200 -11.70 23.36 8.79
CA VAL A 200 -11.40 22.49 7.64
C VAL A 200 -11.72 23.27 6.35
N ASP A 201 -10.89 23.21 5.32
CA ASP A 201 -11.18 23.93 4.07
C ASP A 201 -12.54 23.50 3.51
N VAL A 202 -13.21 24.45 2.86
CA VAL A 202 -14.59 24.29 2.40
C VAL A 202 -14.75 23.06 1.50
N ASN A 203 -13.75 22.70 0.70
CA ASN A 203 -13.82 21.54 -0.19
C ASN A 203 -13.73 20.23 0.59
N SER A 204 -12.83 20.14 1.57
CA SER A 204 -12.74 18.99 2.47
C SER A 204 -13.99 18.83 3.33
N GLN A 205 -14.58 19.94 3.82
CA GLN A 205 -15.86 19.90 4.53
C GLN A 205 -16.98 19.36 3.65
N LYS A 206 -17.03 19.82 2.39
CA LYS A 206 -18.01 19.35 1.41
C LYS A 206 -17.82 17.86 1.10
N LEU A 207 -16.59 17.41 0.83
CA LEU A 207 -16.29 16.01 0.57
C LEU A 207 -16.70 15.10 1.74
N ASN A 208 -16.55 15.56 2.98
CA ASN A 208 -16.89 14.79 4.18
C ASN A 208 -18.39 14.73 4.50
N GLN A 209 -19.25 15.38 3.73
CA GLN A 209 -20.69 15.18 3.83
C GLN A 209 -21.03 13.76 3.35
N THR A 210 -21.81 13.00 4.14
CA THR A 210 -21.98 11.55 3.93
C THR A 210 -22.55 11.20 2.55
N TYR A 211 -23.47 12.03 2.03
CA TYR A 211 -24.05 11.83 0.70
C TYR A 211 -23.08 12.10 -0.47
N ILE A 212 -21.95 12.76 -0.21
CA ILE A 212 -20.87 12.98 -1.19
C ILE A 212 -19.75 11.96 -0.96
N ALA A 213 -19.33 11.77 0.30
CA ALA A 213 -18.21 10.92 0.67
C ALA A 213 -18.39 9.47 0.20
N GLN A 214 -19.60 8.90 0.36
CA GLN A 214 -19.86 7.51 -0.02
C GLN A 214 -19.74 7.28 -1.54
N PRO A 215 -20.43 8.06 -2.42
CA PRO A 215 -20.17 7.98 -3.85
C PRO A 215 -18.73 8.31 -4.25
N ALA A 216 -18.11 9.31 -3.63
CA ALA A 216 -16.72 9.70 -3.91
C ALA A 216 -15.75 8.54 -3.68
N LEU A 217 -15.84 7.91 -2.51
CA LEU A 217 -15.00 6.76 -2.16
C LEU A 217 -15.25 5.60 -3.13
N PHE A 218 -16.52 5.24 -3.38
CA PHE A 218 -16.89 4.19 -4.32
C PHE A 218 -16.24 4.41 -5.70
N VAL A 219 -16.32 5.64 -6.22
CA VAL A 219 -15.81 5.98 -7.55
C VAL A 219 -14.28 5.83 -7.62
N ILE A 220 -13.55 6.28 -6.60
CA ILE A 220 -12.09 6.13 -6.53
C ILE A 220 -11.69 4.65 -6.46
N GLU A 221 -12.29 3.89 -5.56
CA GLU A 221 -11.95 2.47 -5.36
C GLU A 221 -12.28 1.64 -6.59
N TYR A 222 -13.45 1.85 -7.19
CA TYR A 222 -13.85 1.17 -8.41
C TYR A 222 -12.89 1.50 -9.56
N ALA A 223 -12.54 2.78 -9.74
CA ALA A 223 -11.60 3.18 -10.79
C ALA A 223 -10.18 2.59 -10.57
N LEU A 224 -9.68 2.56 -9.33
CA LEU A 224 -8.41 1.89 -8.99
C LEU A 224 -8.48 0.38 -9.27
N ALA A 225 -9.57 -0.28 -8.88
CA ALA A 225 -9.75 -1.72 -9.12
C ALA A 225 -9.74 -2.03 -10.62
N GLN A 226 -10.45 -1.23 -11.43
CA GLN A 226 -10.44 -1.38 -12.88
C GLN A 226 -9.07 -1.11 -13.49
N MET A 227 -8.31 -0.13 -12.98
CA MET A 227 -6.93 0.11 -13.39
C MET A 227 -6.03 -1.12 -13.11
N TRP A 228 -6.09 -1.68 -11.91
CA TRP A 228 -5.32 -2.89 -11.55
C TRP A 228 -5.69 -4.09 -12.43
N ILE A 229 -6.99 -4.31 -12.65
CA ILE A 229 -7.50 -5.38 -13.53
C ILE A 229 -7.00 -5.16 -14.97
N ALA A 230 -7.01 -3.91 -15.45
CA ALA A 230 -6.48 -3.55 -16.76
C ALA A 230 -4.97 -3.80 -16.86
N TRP A 231 -4.19 -3.52 -15.81
CA TRP A 231 -2.77 -3.88 -15.72
C TRP A 231 -2.50 -5.38 -15.55
N GLY A 232 -3.56 -6.21 -15.54
CA GLY A 232 -3.46 -7.67 -15.46
C GLY A 232 -3.52 -8.24 -14.04
N ILE A 233 -3.62 -7.39 -13.01
CA ILE A 233 -3.77 -7.81 -11.61
C ILE A 233 -5.24 -8.06 -11.31
N LYS A 234 -5.66 -9.31 -11.45
CA LYS A 234 -7.06 -9.72 -11.18
C LYS A 234 -7.21 -10.20 -9.74
N PRO A 235 -8.23 -9.74 -9.01
CA PRO A 235 -8.50 -10.24 -7.67
C PRO A 235 -9.04 -11.67 -7.73
N GLN A 236 -8.54 -12.54 -6.85
CA GLN A 236 -9.11 -13.87 -6.61
C GLN A 236 -10.14 -13.86 -5.47
N ALA A 237 -10.08 -12.85 -4.60
CA ALA A 237 -11.08 -12.58 -3.58
C ALA A 237 -11.15 -11.07 -3.31
N LEU A 238 -12.22 -10.64 -2.64
CA LEU A 238 -12.44 -9.26 -2.24
C LEU A 238 -12.84 -9.17 -0.76
N ILE A 239 -12.50 -8.07 -0.11
CA ILE A 239 -13.11 -7.65 1.16
C ILE A 239 -13.27 -6.14 1.10
N GLY A 240 -14.49 -5.64 1.27
CA GLY A 240 -14.73 -4.21 1.36
C GLY A 240 -15.14 -3.83 2.77
N TYR A 241 -14.56 -2.78 3.33
CA TYR A 241 -14.85 -2.36 4.70
C TYR A 241 -16.06 -1.44 4.73
N SER A 242 -17.12 -1.85 5.43
CA SER A 242 -18.37 -1.09 5.58
C SER A 242 -18.96 -0.72 4.21
N ILE A 243 -19.03 0.57 3.86
CA ILE A 243 -19.57 1.04 2.58
C ILE A 243 -18.87 0.42 1.36
N SER A 244 -17.64 -0.02 1.49
CA SER A 244 -16.89 -0.54 0.35
C SER A 244 -17.18 -2.03 0.07
N GLU A 245 -18.00 -2.69 0.90
CA GLU A 245 -18.60 -3.98 0.54
C GLU A 245 -19.50 -3.85 -0.72
N TYR A 246 -20.08 -2.67 -0.97
CA TYR A 246 -20.82 -2.40 -2.21
C TYR A 246 -19.89 -2.35 -3.44
N VAL A 247 -18.64 -1.90 -3.28
CA VAL A 247 -17.62 -1.98 -4.35
C VAL A 247 -17.23 -3.44 -4.57
N ALA A 248 -17.01 -4.21 -3.51
CA ALA A 248 -16.73 -5.64 -3.60
C ALA A 248 -17.85 -6.40 -4.33
N ALA A 249 -19.11 -6.16 -3.96
CA ALA A 249 -20.27 -6.77 -4.58
C ALA A 249 -20.42 -6.37 -6.06
N THR A 250 -20.12 -5.13 -6.42
CA THR A 250 -20.13 -4.67 -7.82
C THR A 250 -19.05 -5.37 -8.65
N LEU A 251 -17.82 -5.43 -8.13
CA LEU A 251 -16.71 -6.13 -8.80
C LEU A 251 -16.96 -7.64 -8.91
N ALA A 252 -17.64 -8.23 -7.92
CA ALA A 252 -18.08 -9.62 -7.95
C ALA A 252 -19.30 -9.88 -8.84
N GLY A 253 -19.90 -8.84 -9.44
CA GLY A 253 -21.05 -8.96 -10.35
C GLY A 253 -22.40 -9.21 -9.67
N VAL A 254 -22.50 -8.96 -8.36
CA VAL A 254 -23.77 -9.06 -7.60
C VAL A 254 -24.73 -7.95 -8.00
N LEU A 255 -24.20 -6.76 -8.26
CA LEU A 255 -24.93 -5.57 -8.71
C LEU A 255 -24.23 -4.99 -9.93
N SER A 256 -24.99 -4.39 -10.86
CA SER A 256 -24.38 -3.58 -11.91
C SER A 256 -23.79 -2.29 -11.34
N LEU A 257 -22.82 -1.71 -12.05
CA LEU A 257 -22.19 -0.45 -11.65
C LEU A 257 -23.23 0.69 -11.52
N GLU A 258 -24.15 0.78 -12.48
CA GLU A 258 -25.20 1.79 -12.54
C GLU A 258 -26.16 1.69 -11.36
N GLU A 259 -26.59 0.46 -11.01
CA GLU A 259 -27.45 0.20 -9.87
C GLU A 259 -26.75 0.49 -8.55
N THR A 260 -25.49 0.07 -8.39
CA THR A 260 -24.75 0.33 -7.16
C THR A 260 -24.49 1.82 -6.94
N LEU A 261 -24.10 2.56 -7.98
CA LEU A 261 -23.93 4.01 -7.87
C LEU A 261 -25.24 4.71 -7.46
N ALA A 262 -26.37 4.25 -7.99
CA ALA A 262 -27.69 4.74 -7.57
C ALA A 262 -27.99 4.42 -6.10
N LEU A 263 -27.71 3.18 -5.70
CA LEU A 263 -27.93 2.69 -4.34
C LEU A 263 -27.06 3.45 -3.33
N VAL A 264 -25.76 3.60 -3.59
CA VAL A 264 -24.80 4.28 -2.71
C VAL A 264 -25.12 5.77 -2.60
N ALA A 265 -25.49 6.45 -3.70
CA ALA A 265 -25.94 7.83 -3.64
C ALA A 265 -27.20 7.99 -2.78
N LYS A 266 -28.19 7.12 -2.97
CA LYS A 266 -29.44 7.17 -2.18
C LYS A 266 -29.22 6.79 -0.72
N ARG A 267 -28.37 5.79 -0.45
CA ARG A 267 -27.93 5.41 0.90
C ARG A 267 -27.29 6.59 1.62
N GLY A 268 -26.35 7.27 0.97
CA GLY A 268 -25.69 8.46 1.53
C GLY A 268 -26.69 9.57 1.85
N GLN A 269 -27.68 9.81 0.98
CA GLN A 269 -28.76 10.77 1.21
C GLN A 269 -29.67 10.39 2.39
N LEU A 270 -30.08 9.12 2.49
CA LEU A 270 -30.91 8.64 3.59
C LEU A 270 -30.18 8.78 4.93
N ILE A 271 -28.90 8.38 4.99
CA ILE A 271 -28.11 8.50 6.22
C ILE A 271 -27.89 9.96 6.59
N GLN A 272 -27.65 10.85 5.62
CA GLN A 272 -27.43 12.28 5.87
C GLN A 272 -28.62 12.97 6.57
N GLN A 273 -29.83 12.40 6.48
CA GLN A 273 -31.05 12.90 7.11
C GLN A 273 -31.24 12.40 8.55
N LEU A 274 -30.43 11.43 9.00
CA LEU A 274 -30.50 10.91 10.35
C LEU A 274 -29.92 11.92 11.36
N PRO A 275 -30.26 11.77 12.65
CA PRO A 275 -29.58 12.51 13.70
C PRO A 275 -28.07 12.26 13.70
N SER A 276 -27.30 13.32 13.97
CA SER A 276 -25.86 13.20 14.14
C SER A 276 -25.50 12.23 15.26
N GLY A 277 -24.35 11.56 15.10
CA GLY A 277 -23.79 10.66 16.10
C GLY A 277 -22.26 10.75 16.10
N ALA A 278 -21.62 9.97 16.96
CA ALA A 278 -20.17 9.90 17.02
C ALA A 278 -19.69 8.45 17.06
N MET A 279 -18.43 8.26 16.68
CA MET A 279 -17.76 6.96 16.71
C MET A 279 -16.37 7.11 17.32
N LEU A 280 -15.97 6.12 18.12
CA LEU A 280 -14.70 6.10 18.86
C LEU A 280 -13.97 4.79 18.58
N ALA A 281 -12.78 4.87 18.00
CA ALA A 281 -11.87 3.74 17.92
C ALA A 281 -11.14 3.57 19.26
N VAL A 282 -11.13 2.35 19.79
CA VAL A 282 -10.63 2.03 21.14
C VAL A 282 -9.62 0.89 21.07
N SER A 283 -8.57 0.98 21.89
CA SER A 283 -7.56 -0.08 22.04
C SER A 283 -8.03 -1.16 23.03
N LEU A 284 -9.18 -1.77 22.78
CA LEU A 284 -9.78 -2.84 23.60
C LEU A 284 -10.30 -3.98 22.70
N SER A 285 -10.37 -5.19 23.25
CA SER A 285 -11.08 -6.32 22.63
C SER A 285 -12.60 -6.17 22.75
N GLU A 286 -13.35 -6.93 21.94
CA GLU A 286 -14.80 -7.03 22.05
C GLU A 286 -15.24 -7.47 23.45
N MET A 287 -14.53 -8.42 24.07
CA MET A 287 -14.84 -8.91 25.42
C MET A 287 -14.63 -7.84 26.50
N GLU A 288 -13.54 -7.06 26.41
CA GLU A 288 -13.25 -5.97 27.35
C GLU A 288 -14.22 -4.79 27.18
N LEU A 289 -14.73 -4.59 25.97
CA LEU A 289 -15.65 -3.51 25.65
C LEU A 289 -17.10 -3.83 26.07
N GLN A 290 -17.49 -5.10 26.05
CA GLN A 290 -18.84 -5.56 26.40
C GLN A 290 -19.41 -4.96 27.70
N PRO A 291 -18.68 -4.91 28.84
CA PRO A 291 -19.20 -4.31 30.08
C PRO A 291 -19.34 -2.78 30.02
N LEU A 292 -18.72 -2.11 29.03
CA LEU A 292 -18.79 -0.66 28.83
C LEU A 292 -19.91 -0.24 27.87
N LEU A 293 -20.50 -1.19 27.15
CA LEU A 293 -21.62 -0.93 26.23
C LEU A 293 -22.91 -0.68 27.02
N THR A 294 -23.73 0.24 26.51
CA THR A 294 -25.00 0.67 27.13
C THR A 294 -26.09 0.73 26.07
N GLU A 295 -27.33 1.05 26.44
CA GLU A 295 -28.41 1.26 25.46
C GLU A 295 -28.09 2.37 24.41
N HIS A 296 -27.14 3.26 24.71
CA HIS A 296 -26.74 4.37 23.83
C HIS A 296 -25.36 4.17 23.18
N LEU A 297 -24.68 3.04 23.44
CA LEU A 297 -23.37 2.70 22.91
C LEU A 297 -23.39 1.27 22.36
N CYS A 298 -23.07 1.12 21.09
CA CYS A 298 -23.02 -0.18 20.44
C CYS A 298 -21.65 -0.43 19.80
N LEU A 299 -21.31 -1.70 19.66
CA LEU A 299 -20.13 -2.13 18.93
C LEU A 299 -20.38 -1.99 17.43
N SER A 300 -19.64 -1.10 16.78
CA SER A 300 -19.79 -0.76 15.37
C SER A 300 -18.85 -1.56 14.47
N ALA A 301 -17.62 -1.82 14.94
CA ALA A 301 -16.67 -2.64 14.19
C ALA A 301 -15.69 -3.37 15.12
N VAL A 302 -15.27 -4.56 14.70
CA VAL A 302 -14.17 -5.34 15.28
C VAL A 302 -13.07 -5.43 14.22
N ASN A 303 -12.00 -4.66 14.40
CA ASN A 303 -10.95 -4.47 13.40
C ASN A 303 -9.68 -5.27 13.73
N GLY A 304 -9.56 -5.75 14.96
CA GLY A 304 -8.51 -6.66 15.41
C GLY A 304 -8.74 -7.07 16.86
N SER A 305 -7.87 -7.92 17.38
CA SER A 305 -8.00 -8.48 18.74
C SER A 305 -8.05 -7.44 19.86
N GLN A 306 -7.51 -6.25 19.62
CA GLN A 306 -7.40 -5.13 20.56
C GLN A 306 -7.70 -3.79 19.87
N LEU A 307 -8.59 -3.82 18.88
CA LEU A 307 -8.97 -2.66 18.08
C LEU A 307 -10.44 -2.76 17.68
N CYS A 308 -11.29 -2.07 18.45
CA CYS A 308 -12.73 -2.01 18.21
C CYS A 308 -13.18 -0.57 17.94
N VAL A 309 -14.37 -0.42 17.39
CA VAL A 309 -15.04 0.88 17.20
C VAL A 309 -16.39 0.85 17.88
N VAL A 310 -16.65 1.85 18.73
CA VAL A 310 -17.95 2.08 19.37
C VAL A 310 -18.68 3.19 18.63
N ALA A 311 -19.99 3.04 18.45
CA ALA A 311 -20.85 4.08 17.89
C ALA A 311 -22.00 4.40 18.83
N GLY A 312 -22.42 5.67 18.86
CA GLY A 312 -23.52 6.12 19.71
C GLY A 312 -23.79 7.61 19.62
N SER A 313 -24.51 8.15 20.60
CA SER A 313 -24.71 9.59 20.72
C SER A 313 -23.39 10.32 20.99
N THR A 314 -23.28 11.58 20.54
CA THR A 314 -22.08 12.39 20.78
C THR A 314 -21.76 12.52 22.27
N GLU A 315 -22.77 12.66 23.12
CA GLU A 315 -22.61 12.75 24.57
C GLU A 315 -22.09 11.44 25.17
N SER A 316 -22.68 10.30 24.79
CA SER A 316 -22.27 8.98 25.29
C SER A 316 -20.84 8.64 24.89
N ILE A 317 -20.45 8.97 23.65
CA ILE A 317 -19.09 8.78 23.16
C ILE A 317 -18.10 9.66 23.91
N ALA A 318 -18.44 10.93 24.17
CA ALA A 318 -17.57 11.83 24.94
C ALA A 318 -17.36 11.32 26.38
N LYS A 319 -18.41 10.80 27.03
CA LYS A 319 -18.30 10.18 28.37
C LYS A 319 -17.39 8.94 28.35
N LEU A 320 -17.56 8.07 27.35
CA LEU A 320 -16.71 6.89 27.19
C LEU A 320 -15.24 7.29 26.96
N GLU A 321 -14.99 8.25 26.08
CA GLU A 321 -13.63 8.75 25.81
C GLU A 321 -12.97 9.28 27.08
N GLN A 322 -13.66 10.10 27.88
CA GLN A 322 -13.13 10.62 29.14
C GLN A 322 -12.82 9.49 30.15
N HIS A 323 -13.69 8.49 30.23
CA HIS A 323 -13.46 7.33 31.10
C HIS A 323 -12.22 6.55 30.66
N LEU A 324 -12.11 6.23 29.37
CA LEU A 324 -10.95 5.50 28.82
C LEU A 324 -9.64 6.27 28.98
N LEU A 325 -9.66 7.60 28.77
CA LEU A 325 -8.47 8.44 28.97
C LEU A 325 -8.03 8.47 30.43
N THR A 326 -8.98 8.47 31.37
CA THR A 326 -8.70 8.39 32.83
C THR A 326 -8.02 7.07 33.18
N ASP A 327 -8.42 5.98 32.53
CA ASP A 327 -7.84 4.66 32.73
C ASP A 327 -6.56 4.42 31.90
N GLY A 328 -6.09 5.44 31.17
CA GLY A 328 -4.89 5.36 30.34
C GLY A 328 -5.04 4.50 29.07
N ILE A 329 -6.28 4.22 28.66
CA ILE A 329 -6.61 3.43 27.47
C ILE A 329 -6.63 4.34 26.24
N ALA A 330 -5.80 4.01 25.26
CA ALA A 330 -5.71 4.78 24.01
C ALA A 330 -6.99 4.64 23.18
N CYS A 331 -7.63 5.77 22.90
CA CYS A 331 -8.80 5.88 22.02
C CYS A 331 -8.66 7.09 21.08
N ARG A 332 -9.48 7.10 20.02
CA ARG A 332 -9.49 8.17 19.01
C ARG A 332 -10.88 8.34 18.41
N GLN A 333 -11.42 9.54 18.46
CA GLN A 333 -12.67 9.87 17.78
C GLN A 333 -12.50 9.82 16.24
N LEU A 334 -13.45 9.20 15.55
CA LEU A 334 -13.45 9.09 14.09
C LEU A 334 -14.11 10.32 13.45
N GLN A 335 -13.54 10.79 12.34
CA GLN A 335 -14.08 11.93 11.57
C GLN A 335 -15.31 11.49 10.75
N THR A 336 -16.41 11.30 11.47
CA THR A 336 -17.69 10.84 10.93
C THR A 336 -18.79 11.76 11.44
N THR A 337 -19.86 11.89 10.67
CA THR A 337 -21.01 12.74 11.03
C THR A 337 -22.13 11.95 11.73
N HIS A 338 -22.10 10.63 11.60
CA HIS A 338 -23.15 9.73 12.07
C HIS A 338 -22.53 8.51 12.76
N ALA A 339 -23.32 7.89 13.63
CA ALA A 339 -23.00 6.62 14.27
C ALA A 339 -23.32 5.45 13.32
N PHE A 340 -22.41 5.12 12.39
CA PHE A 340 -22.59 4.00 11.46
C PHE A 340 -22.61 2.65 12.18
N HIS A 341 -23.27 1.65 11.58
CA HIS A 341 -23.40 0.30 12.15
C HIS A 341 -23.93 0.34 13.59
N SER A 342 -25.05 1.04 13.76
CA SER A 342 -25.71 1.23 15.04
C SER A 342 -27.23 1.19 14.89
N PRO A 343 -27.98 1.06 16.00
CA PRO A 343 -29.44 1.15 15.99
C PRO A 343 -30.00 2.45 15.39
N ILE A 344 -29.23 3.55 15.36
CA ILE A 344 -29.66 4.82 14.72
C ILE A 344 -29.97 4.59 13.23
N MET A 345 -29.31 3.63 12.58
CA MET A 345 -29.54 3.32 11.17
C MET A 345 -30.88 2.62 10.90
N GLU A 346 -31.53 2.03 11.92
CA GLU A 346 -32.80 1.30 11.75
C GLU A 346 -33.92 2.19 11.22
N ALA A 347 -33.87 3.50 11.50
CA ALA A 347 -34.85 4.48 11.05
C ALA A 347 -34.97 4.60 9.51
N ILE A 348 -33.94 4.18 8.77
CA ILE A 348 -33.94 4.19 7.29
C ILE A 348 -34.02 2.77 6.70
N LEU A 349 -34.15 1.74 7.52
CA LEU A 349 -34.07 0.35 7.10
C LEU A 349 -35.15 -0.03 6.10
N GLU A 350 -36.40 0.35 6.37
CA GLU A 350 -37.53 0.06 5.49
C GLU A 350 -37.37 0.69 4.09
N PRO A 351 -37.21 2.02 3.93
CA PRO A 351 -37.03 2.62 2.61
C PRO A 351 -35.76 2.12 1.91
N PHE A 352 -34.71 1.79 2.67
CA PHE A 352 -33.48 1.23 2.11
C PHE A 352 -33.68 -0.20 1.57
N ILE A 353 -34.30 -1.09 2.32
CA ILE A 353 -34.58 -2.47 1.87
C ILE A 353 -35.51 -2.46 0.66
N GLN A 354 -36.52 -1.58 0.62
CA GLN A 354 -37.40 -1.47 -0.55
C GLN A 354 -36.64 -1.03 -1.81
N LEU A 355 -35.66 -0.15 -1.66
CA LEU A 355 -34.77 0.21 -2.77
C LEU A 355 -33.95 -1.00 -3.23
N VAL A 356 -33.34 -1.76 -2.32
CA VAL A 356 -32.54 -2.94 -2.67
C VAL A 356 -33.40 -4.03 -3.34
N LYS A 357 -34.64 -4.23 -2.90
CA LYS A 357 -35.61 -5.16 -3.53
C LYS A 357 -35.92 -4.83 -4.99
N SER A 358 -35.74 -3.57 -5.40
CA SER A 358 -35.99 -3.14 -6.77
C SER A 358 -34.82 -3.43 -7.74
N LEU A 359 -33.68 -3.91 -7.23
CA LEU A 359 -32.46 -4.16 -8.01
C LEU A 359 -32.34 -5.63 -8.41
N ASP A 360 -31.62 -5.89 -9.52
CA ASP A 360 -31.37 -7.24 -10.02
C ASP A 360 -30.11 -7.86 -9.37
N LEU A 361 -30.27 -8.37 -8.14
CA LEU A 361 -29.16 -9.00 -7.40
C LEU A 361 -28.79 -10.37 -7.96
N LYS A 362 -27.49 -10.58 -8.22
CA LYS A 362 -26.96 -11.83 -8.79
C LYS A 362 -26.01 -12.55 -7.83
N PRO A 363 -25.86 -13.88 -7.94
CA PRO A 363 -24.81 -14.59 -7.24
C PRO A 363 -23.41 -14.06 -7.59
N PRO A 364 -22.49 -13.98 -6.62
CA PRO A 364 -21.14 -13.47 -6.86
C PRO A 364 -20.33 -14.40 -7.77
N GLN A 365 -19.58 -13.80 -8.69
CA GLN A 365 -18.64 -14.48 -9.59
C GLN A 365 -17.21 -14.48 -9.06
N ILE A 366 -16.88 -13.51 -8.19
CA ILE A 366 -15.64 -13.43 -7.44
C ILE A 366 -16.00 -13.59 -5.96
N PRO A 367 -15.38 -14.50 -5.21
CA PRO A 367 -15.70 -14.67 -3.79
C PRO A 367 -15.31 -13.41 -3.01
N TYR A 368 -16.15 -13.02 -2.05
CA TYR A 368 -15.83 -11.91 -1.17
C TYR A 368 -16.29 -12.17 0.26
N ILE A 369 -15.65 -11.49 1.20
CA ILE A 369 -15.94 -11.59 2.63
C ILE A 369 -17.10 -10.64 2.98
N SER A 370 -18.10 -11.19 3.67
CA SER A 370 -19.22 -10.45 4.24
C SER A 370 -18.80 -9.74 5.54
N ASN A 371 -19.14 -8.47 5.69
CA ASN A 371 -18.85 -7.70 6.91
C ASN A 371 -19.76 -8.11 8.06
N VAL A 372 -20.92 -8.70 7.77
CA VAL A 372 -21.87 -9.14 8.78
C VAL A 372 -21.42 -10.44 9.44
N THR A 373 -20.94 -11.39 8.63
CA THR A 373 -20.60 -12.74 9.08
C THR A 373 -19.11 -12.93 9.34
N GLY A 374 -18.25 -12.05 8.80
CA GLY A 374 -16.80 -12.18 8.94
C GLY A 374 -16.21 -13.34 8.14
N THR A 375 -16.97 -13.91 7.20
CA THR A 375 -16.53 -15.03 6.36
C THR A 375 -17.05 -14.88 4.93
N TRP A 376 -16.77 -15.85 4.06
CA TRP A 376 -17.23 -15.87 2.67
C TRP A 376 -18.73 -15.68 2.58
N ILE A 377 -19.18 -14.67 1.83
CA ILE A 377 -20.60 -14.46 1.60
C ILE A 377 -21.16 -15.60 0.73
N THR A 378 -22.35 -16.07 1.07
CA THR A 378 -23.07 -17.04 0.25
C THR A 378 -23.86 -16.35 -0.87
N ALA A 379 -24.18 -17.09 -1.94
CA ALA A 379 -25.08 -16.57 -2.99
C ALA A 379 -26.45 -16.15 -2.44
N MET A 380 -26.96 -16.86 -1.42
CA MET A 380 -28.23 -16.53 -0.76
C MET A 380 -28.14 -15.22 0.02
N GLU A 381 -27.05 -14.97 0.75
CA GLU A 381 -26.86 -13.71 1.47
C GLU A 381 -26.66 -12.53 0.51
N ALA A 382 -25.81 -12.69 -0.52
CA ALA A 382 -25.54 -11.64 -1.50
C ALA A 382 -26.80 -11.18 -2.25
N THR A 383 -27.75 -12.10 -2.46
CA THR A 383 -29.00 -11.86 -3.19
C THR A 383 -30.21 -11.60 -2.27
N ASP A 384 -30.03 -11.54 -0.95
CA ASP A 384 -31.08 -11.20 0.00
C ASP A 384 -31.08 -9.68 0.30
N PRO A 385 -32.12 -8.92 -0.06
CA PRO A 385 -32.22 -7.50 0.29
C PRO A 385 -32.12 -7.22 1.79
N SER A 386 -32.51 -8.18 2.63
CA SER A 386 -32.46 -8.07 4.09
C SER A 386 -31.04 -8.20 4.63
N TYR A 387 -30.13 -8.86 3.90
CA TYR A 387 -28.69 -8.85 4.20
C TYR A 387 -28.14 -7.43 4.18
N TRP A 388 -28.44 -6.65 3.14
CA TRP A 388 -27.97 -5.27 2.99
C TRP A 388 -28.51 -4.35 4.09
N GLY A 389 -29.73 -4.62 4.56
CA GLY A 389 -30.29 -3.98 5.74
C GLY A 389 -29.52 -4.32 7.03
N ARG A 390 -29.22 -5.61 7.26
CA ARG A 390 -28.37 -6.05 8.39
C ARG A 390 -26.99 -5.42 8.31
N HIS A 391 -26.36 -5.43 7.15
CA HIS A 391 -25.05 -4.82 6.89
C HIS A 391 -25.00 -3.34 7.28
N LEU A 392 -26.08 -2.59 7.09
CA LEU A 392 -26.17 -1.17 7.46
C LEU A 392 -26.15 -0.95 8.99
N CYS A 393 -26.72 -1.88 9.76
CA CYS A 393 -26.97 -1.73 11.19
C CYS A 393 -26.00 -2.53 12.07
N GLN A 394 -25.54 -3.69 11.62
CA GLN A 394 -24.77 -4.63 12.42
C GLN A 394 -23.27 -4.34 12.39
N THR A 395 -22.58 -4.83 13.42
CA THR A 395 -21.14 -4.71 13.61
C THR A 395 -20.36 -5.24 12.40
N VAL A 396 -19.37 -4.47 11.93
CA VAL A 396 -18.42 -4.90 10.91
C VAL A 396 -17.41 -5.89 11.51
N ARG A 397 -17.45 -7.14 11.04
CA ARG A 397 -16.57 -8.27 11.44
C ARG A 397 -15.30 -8.33 10.58
N PHE A 398 -14.55 -7.22 10.51
CA PHE A 398 -13.37 -7.13 9.66
C PHE A 398 -12.22 -8.04 10.12
N ALA A 399 -11.97 -8.13 11.43
CA ALA A 399 -10.92 -9.00 11.98
C ALA A 399 -11.13 -10.47 11.58
N ASP A 400 -12.35 -10.98 11.74
CA ASP A 400 -12.74 -12.34 11.37
C ASP A 400 -12.60 -12.56 9.85
N GLY A 401 -12.90 -11.53 9.06
CA GLY A 401 -12.69 -11.52 7.62
C GLY A 401 -11.22 -11.66 7.22
N ILE A 402 -10.33 -10.92 7.87
CA ILE A 402 -8.89 -11.05 7.69
C ILE A 402 -8.40 -12.42 8.15
N GLU A 403 -8.91 -12.95 9.25
CA GLU A 403 -8.61 -14.31 9.70
C GLU A 403 -8.96 -15.34 8.62
N THR A 404 -10.16 -15.23 8.03
CA THR A 404 -10.62 -16.09 6.94
C THR A 404 -9.69 -16.02 5.73
N LEU A 405 -9.31 -14.82 5.27
CA LEU A 405 -8.40 -14.65 4.14
C LEU A 405 -7.01 -15.25 4.42
N TRP A 406 -6.54 -15.13 5.66
CA TRP A 406 -5.26 -15.66 6.09
C TRP A 406 -5.19 -17.18 6.20
N GLN A 407 -6.32 -17.89 6.14
CA GLN A 407 -6.32 -19.36 6.04
C GLN A 407 -5.74 -19.85 4.71
N ALA A 408 -5.85 -19.06 3.63
CA ALA A 408 -5.27 -19.41 2.35
C ALA A 408 -3.75 -19.09 2.32
N PRO A 409 -2.90 -20.04 1.91
CA PRO A 409 -1.46 -19.82 1.82
C PRO A 409 -1.13 -18.83 0.69
N SER A 410 -0.02 -18.11 0.86
CA SER A 410 0.64 -17.30 -0.18
C SER A 410 -0.22 -16.21 -0.87
N GLN A 411 -1.27 -15.70 -0.21
CA GLN A 411 -2.03 -14.55 -0.73
C GLN A 411 -1.28 -13.22 -0.54
N ILE A 412 -1.53 -12.26 -1.43
CA ILE A 412 -1.14 -10.86 -1.30
C ILE A 412 -2.42 -10.07 -1.07
N LEU A 413 -2.47 -9.27 0.00
CA LEU A 413 -3.58 -8.34 0.21
C LEU A 413 -3.20 -6.98 -0.35
N LEU A 414 -3.96 -6.48 -1.31
CA LEU A 414 -3.76 -5.17 -1.92
C LEU A 414 -4.88 -4.23 -1.48
N GLU A 415 -4.56 -3.17 -0.75
CA GLU A 415 -5.50 -2.11 -0.41
C GLU A 415 -5.76 -1.23 -1.64
N VAL A 416 -7.01 -1.24 -2.12
CA VAL A 416 -7.47 -0.58 -3.35
C VAL A 416 -8.39 0.58 -2.97
N GLY A 417 -7.78 1.70 -2.60
CA GLY A 417 -8.49 2.91 -2.20
C GLY A 417 -7.53 3.94 -1.60
N PRO A 418 -8.06 5.06 -1.08
CA PRO A 418 -7.25 6.01 -0.33
C PRO A 418 -6.88 5.44 1.04
N GLY A 419 -5.60 5.58 1.42
CA GLY A 419 -5.11 5.15 2.74
C GLY A 419 -4.39 3.80 2.76
N GLN A 420 -3.95 3.42 3.96
CA GLN A 420 -3.17 2.21 4.26
C GLN A 420 -3.62 1.55 5.59
N THR A 421 -4.84 1.89 6.02
CA THR A 421 -5.34 1.56 7.35
C THR A 421 -5.76 0.11 7.42
N LEU A 422 -6.40 -0.44 6.37
CA LEU A 422 -6.79 -1.85 6.35
C LEU A 422 -5.57 -2.76 6.32
N GLY A 423 -4.56 -2.41 5.54
CA GLY A 423 -3.32 -3.16 5.45
C GLY A 423 -2.59 -3.20 6.79
N SER A 424 -2.62 -2.09 7.53
CA SER A 424 -2.06 -2.03 8.88
C SER A 424 -2.79 -2.96 9.86
N MET A 425 -4.13 -3.00 9.81
CA MET A 425 -4.93 -3.93 10.60
C MET A 425 -4.66 -5.39 10.23
N ALA A 426 -4.57 -5.69 8.93
CA ALA A 426 -4.29 -7.04 8.43
C ALA A 426 -2.92 -7.56 8.86
N LEU A 427 -1.89 -6.68 8.85
CA LEU A 427 -0.55 -6.99 9.34
C LEU A 427 -0.53 -7.24 10.85
N GLN A 428 -1.29 -6.48 11.63
CA GLN A 428 -1.37 -6.66 13.09
C GLN A 428 -2.15 -7.90 13.51
N HIS A 429 -2.99 -8.46 12.63
CA HIS A 429 -3.82 -9.61 12.97
C HIS A 429 -2.99 -10.79 13.51
N PRO A 430 -3.40 -11.46 14.60
CA PRO A 430 -2.64 -12.58 15.19
C PRO A 430 -2.36 -13.70 14.20
N ALA A 431 -3.33 -14.01 13.33
CA ALA A 431 -3.15 -15.02 12.29
C ALA A 431 -1.92 -14.75 11.40
N ASN A 432 -1.45 -13.50 11.27
CA ASN A 432 -0.26 -13.11 10.50
C ASN A 432 1.08 -13.57 11.13
N ALA A 433 1.10 -13.98 12.40
CA ALA A 433 2.35 -14.28 13.11
C ALA A 433 3.10 -15.53 12.61
N ASN A 434 2.43 -16.43 11.88
CA ASN A 434 2.92 -17.79 11.67
C ASN A 434 3.23 -18.17 10.21
N VAL A 435 3.21 -17.22 9.26
CA VAL A 435 3.42 -17.54 7.84
C VAL A 435 4.44 -16.59 7.21
N LEU A 436 5.58 -17.17 6.82
CA LEU A 436 6.78 -16.48 6.32
C LEU A 436 6.61 -15.78 4.98
N GLU A 437 5.44 -15.84 4.33
CA GLU A 437 5.27 -15.33 2.97
C GLU A 437 4.23 -14.21 2.83
N ARG A 438 3.48 -13.82 3.86
CA ARG A 438 2.35 -12.89 3.68
C ARG A 438 2.81 -11.47 3.32
N LEU A 439 2.16 -10.88 2.32
CA LEU A 439 2.48 -9.55 1.82
C LEU A 439 1.22 -8.70 1.77
N VAL A 440 1.33 -7.46 2.25
CA VAL A 440 0.26 -6.48 2.25
C VAL A 440 0.78 -5.21 1.58
N LEU A 441 0.06 -4.72 0.57
CA LEU A 441 0.44 -3.57 -0.26
C LEU A 441 -0.72 -2.59 -0.36
N ALA A 442 -0.44 -1.37 -0.83
CA ALA A 442 -1.45 -0.34 -1.06
C ALA A 442 -1.37 0.21 -2.49
N SER A 443 -2.48 0.72 -2.99
CA SER A 443 -2.58 1.32 -4.33
C SER A 443 -2.12 2.78 -4.36
N LEU A 444 -2.33 3.50 -3.26
CA LEU A 444 -2.04 4.92 -3.10
C LEU A 444 -1.14 5.17 -1.88
N PRO A 445 -0.34 6.25 -1.91
CA PRO A 445 0.34 6.72 -0.73
C PRO A 445 -0.68 7.16 0.34
N ASN A 446 -0.26 7.21 1.60
CA ASN A 446 -1.05 7.90 2.61
C ASN A 446 -1.14 9.40 2.29
N SER A 447 -2.16 10.09 2.81
CA SER A 447 -2.42 11.51 2.50
C SER A 447 -1.32 12.49 2.94
N TYR A 448 -0.37 12.06 3.77
CA TYR A 448 0.73 12.88 4.27
C TYR A 448 2.03 12.67 3.48
N ASN A 449 2.05 11.67 2.59
CA ASN A 449 3.19 11.37 1.75
C ASN A 449 3.07 12.15 0.43
N GLN A 450 4.12 12.89 0.09
CA GLN A 450 4.19 13.73 -1.11
C GLN A 450 4.62 12.96 -2.38
N GLN A 451 4.79 11.64 -2.29
CA GLN A 451 5.13 10.81 -3.43
C GLN A 451 4.02 10.85 -4.49
N SER A 452 4.42 10.82 -5.77
CA SER A 452 3.50 10.71 -6.91
C SER A 452 2.63 9.45 -6.79
N ASP A 453 1.31 9.61 -6.98
CA ASP A 453 0.37 8.47 -7.01
C ASP A 453 0.81 7.42 -8.04
N MET A 454 1.22 7.88 -9.24
CA MET A 454 1.67 6.99 -10.31
C MET A 454 2.97 6.26 -9.95
N ALA A 455 3.94 6.98 -9.37
CA ALA A 455 5.19 6.36 -8.93
C ALA A 455 4.94 5.31 -7.86
N PHE A 456 4.03 5.59 -6.93
CA PHE A 456 3.63 4.68 -5.86
C PHE A 456 2.93 3.44 -6.42
N SER A 457 1.93 3.59 -7.29
CA SER A 457 1.23 2.45 -7.89
C SER A 457 2.15 1.59 -8.76
N LEU A 458 3.07 2.18 -9.53
CA LEU A 458 4.09 1.43 -10.28
C LEU A 458 5.04 0.67 -9.34
N ASN A 459 5.39 1.26 -8.20
CA ASN A 459 6.21 0.59 -7.21
C ASN A 459 5.48 -0.63 -6.63
N THR A 460 4.21 -0.48 -6.28
CA THR A 460 3.33 -1.57 -5.84
C THR A 460 3.24 -2.67 -6.89
N LEU A 461 3.07 -2.33 -8.17
CA LEU A 461 3.05 -3.31 -9.26
C LEU A 461 4.37 -4.09 -9.34
N GLY A 462 5.50 -3.39 -9.21
CA GLY A 462 6.81 -4.03 -9.14
C GLY A 462 6.95 -4.96 -7.93
N GLN A 463 6.44 -4.57 -6.75
CA GLN A 463 6.49 -5.41 -5.54
C GLN A 463 5.61 -6.67 -5.67
N ILE A 464 4.47 -6.58 -6.36
CA ILE A 464 3.63 -7.72 -6.73
C ILE A 464 4.43 -8.68 -7.62
N TRP A 465 5.17 -8.16 -8.60
CA TRP A 465 6.05 -8.97 -9.44
C TRP A 465 7.23 -9.57 -8.66
N LEU A 466 7.84 -8.83 -7.73
CA LEU A 466 8.89 -9.35 -6.84
C LEU A 466 8.40 -10.50 -5.95
N ALA A 467 7.11 -10.50 -5.60
CA ALA A 467 6.47 -11.57 -4.84
C ALA A 467 6.18 -12.82 -5.68
N GLY A 468 6.43 -12.82 -6.99
CA GLY A 468 6.26 -13.98 -7.86
C GLY A 468 4.99 -13.98 -8.70
N VAL A 469 4.12 -12.97 -8.58
CA VAL A 469 2.91 -12.86 -9.42
C VAL A 469 3.30 -12.61 -10.88
N SER A 470 2.65 -13.33 -11.79
CA SER A 470 2.80 -13.10 -13.23
C SER A 470 2.09 -11.81 -13.62
N VAL A 471 2.85 -10.85 -14.15
CA VAL A 471 2.33 -9.58 -14.65
C VAL A 471 2.34 -9.61 -16.17
N ASP A 472 1.20 -9.31 -16.77
CA ASP A 472 1.08 -9.15 -18.22
C ASP A 472 1.47 -7.73 -18.61
N TRP A 473 2.78 -7.51 -18.77
CA TRP A 473 3.36 -6.20 -19.05
C TRP A 473 2.82 -5.55 -20.32
N SER A 474 2.37 -6.33 -21.30
CA SER A 474 1.77 -5.81 -22.53
C SER A 474 0.54 -4.93 -22.24
N LYS A 475 -0.21 -5.25 -21.18
CA LYS A 475 -1.41 -4.50 -20.78
C LYS A 475 -1.12 -3.19 -20.05
N LEU A 476 0.03 -3.07 -19.39
CA LEU A 476 0.47 -1.81 -18.76
C LEU A 476 0.68 -0.71 -19.81
N TYR A 477 1.15 -1.11 -21.00
CA TYR A 477 1.58 -0.23 -22.06
C TYR A 477 0.54 -0.03 -23.17
N GLY A 478 -0.43 -0.94 -23.30
CA GLY A 478 -1.44 -0.92 -24.37
C GLY A 478 -0.78 -0.91 -25.77
N ASN A 479 -1.34 -0.16 -26.71
CA ASN A 479 -0.83 -0.03 -28.08
C ASN A 479 0.20 1.11 -28.26
N CYS A 480 0.70 1.71 -27.17
CA CYS A 480 1.47 2.94 -27.23
C CYS A 480 2.98 2.75 -27.50
N TYR A 481 3.46 1.50 -27.47
CA TYR A 481 4.89 1.19 -27.56
C TYR A 481 5.11 0.09 -28.60
N SER A 482 5.98 0.36 -29.57
CA SER A 482 6.20 -0.53 -30.72
C SER A 482 7.68 -0.82 -31.01
N SER A 483 8.59 -0.37 -30.14
CA SER A 483 10.04 -0.44 -30.37
C SER A 483 10.77 -1.04 -29.18
N THR A 484 11.34 -2.22 -29.40
CA THR A 484 12.28 -2.88 -28.48
C THR A 484 13.69 -2.31 -28.68
N LEU A 485 14.42 -2.08 -27.59
CA LEU A 485 15.81 -1.60 -27.65
C LEU A 485 16.79 -2.79 -27.65
N ALA A 486 17.93 -2.63 -28.34
CA ALA A 486 19.04 -3.58 -28.22
C ALA A 486 19.75 -3.38 -26.87
N LEU A 487 19.46 -4.24 -25.90
CA LEU A 487 20.10 -4.22 -24.58
C LEU A 487 21.31 -5.16 -24.52
N PRO A 488 22.27 -4.90 -23.60
CA PRO A 488 23.34 -5.85 -23.31
C PRO A 488 22.78 -7.24 -23.00
N THR A 489 23.33 -8.28 -23.61
CA THR A 489 22.84 -9.65 -23.44
C THR A 489 23.10 -10.18 -22.03
N TYR A 490 22.26 -11.11 -21.57
CA TYR A 490 22.46 -11.81 -20.30
C TYR A 490 23.87 -12.43 -20.22
N LEU A 491 24.61 -12.09 -19.17
CA LEU A 491 25.94 -12.62 -18.93
C LEU A 491 25.86 -13.98 -18.24
N PHE A 492 26.24 -15.02 -18.96
CA PHE A 492 26.37 -16.35 -18.38
C PHE A 492 27.53 -16.38 -17.39
N GLU A 493 27.25 -16.75 -16.14
CA GLU A 493 28.28 -17.13 -15.17
C GLU A 493 28.92 -18.43 -15.63
N ARG A 494 30.09 -18.32 -16.28
CA ARG A 494 30.80 -19.47 -16.83
C ARG A 494 31.50 -20.22 -15.71
N GLN A 495 31.02 -21.42 -15.41
CA GLN A 495 31.80 -22.40 -14.66
C GLN A 495 32.60 -23.28 -15.63
N HIS A 496 33.87 -23.51 -15.32
CA HIS A 496 34.71 -24.40 -16.11
C HIS A 496 34.29 -25.86 -15.87
N HIS A 497 33.51 -26.40 -16.80
CA HIS A 497 33.11 -27.81 -16.78
C HIS A 497 34.16 -28.66 -17.50
N GLY A 498 35.37 -28.72 -16.95
CA GLY A 498 36.37 -29.69 -17.37
C GLY A 498 36.13 -31.02 -16.67
N ARG A 499 36.06 -32.14 -17.39
CA ARG A 499 36.13 -33.46 -16.76
C ARG A 499 37.57 -33.67 -16.28
N GLU A 500 37.80 -33.61 -14.96
CA GLU A 500 39.03 -34.17 -14.38
C GLU A 500 39.14 -35.64 -14.80
N SER A 501 40.32 -36.07 -15.22
CA SER A 501 40.52 -37.46 -15.65
C SER A 501 40.35 -38.39 -14.44
N GLN A 502 39.72 -39.56 -14.64
CA GLN A 502 39.40 -40.56 -13.59
C GLN A 502 40.60 -41.04 -12.73
N LYS A 503 41.83 -40.62 -13.03
CA LYS A 503 43.03 -40.96 -12.24
C LYS A 503 43.18 -40.16 -10.94
N GLU A 504 42.66 -38.94 -10.86
CA GLU A 504 42.87 -38.07 -9.68
C GLU A 504 41.82 -38.30 -8.56
N GLN A 505 40.74 -38.99 -8.88
CA GLN A 505 39.60 -39.19 -7.97
C GLN A 505 39.76 -40.44 -7.08
N TRP A 506 40.59 -41.42 -7.48
CA TRP A 506 40.87 -42.64 -6.71
C TRP A 506 41.81 -42.39 -5.51
N GLU A 507 42.72 -41.42 -5.63
CA GLU A 507 43.73 -41.13 -4.59
C GLU A 507 43.20 -40.26 -3.43
N LYS A 508 42.05 -39.60 -3.60
CA LYS A 508 41.45 -38.73 -2.56
C LYS A 508 40.41 -39.42 -1.67
N THR A 509 39.90 -40.61 -2.04
CA THR A 509 38.78 -41.26 -1.35
C THR A 509 39.15 -42.29 -0.27
N HIS A 510 40.45 -42.54 -0.02
CA HIS A 510 40.89 -43.48 1.01
C HIS A 510 41.54 -42.77 2.22
N LYS A 511 40.70 -42.11 3.03
CA LYS A 511 40.95 -41.89 4.47
C LYS A 511 39.70 -42.30 5.24
N GLU A 512 39.85 -43.29 6.11
CA GLU A 512 38.80 -43.88 6.93
C GLU A 512 38.15 -42.85 7.87
N PRO A 513 36.81 -42.90 8.06
CA PRO A 513 36.13 -42.10 9.07
C PRO A 513 36.16 -42.77 10.45
N ASP A 514 36.58 -41.99 11.45
CA ASP A 514 36.52 -42.34 12.86
C ASP A 514 35.07 -42.23 13.38
N THR A 515 34.58 -43.32 13.96
CA THR A 515 33.25 -43.44 14.54
C THR A 515 33.24 -42.89 15.97
N ASN A 516 32.44 -41.85 16.23
CA ASN A 516 31.59 -41.69 17.42
C ASN A 516 31.10 -40.24 17.51
N VAL A 517 29.77 -40.02 17.48
CA VAL A 517 28.98 -39.19 18.41
C VAL A 517 27.50 -39.33 18.00
N LEU A 518 26.68 -39.85 18.92
CA LEU A 518 25.21 -39.84 18.86
C LEU A 518 24.69 -38.44 19.23
N PRO A 519 23.64 -37.90 18.58
CA PRO A 519 22.93 -36.75 19.10
C PRO A 519 21.79 -37.20 20.04
N SER A 520 21.87 -36.77 21.29
CA SER A 520 20.79 -36.86 22.27
C SER A 520 19.67 -35.87 21.94
N GLN A 521 18.43 -36.38 21.97
CA GLN A 521 17.19 -35.61 21.90
C GLN A 521 16.86 -35.08 23.30
N GLU A 522 16.67 -33.77 23.43
CA GLU A 522 15.92 -33.18 24.53
C GLU A 522 14.85 -32.23 23.95
N GLN A 523 13.60 -32.63 24.13
CA GLN A 523 12.42 -31.81 23.93
C GLN A 523 12.17 -31.04 25.22
N GLU A 524 12.38 -29.72 25.19
CA GLU A 524 11.81 -28.83 26.19
C GLU A 524 10.77 -27.93 25.54
N SER A 525 9.52 -28.21 25.91
CA SER A 525 8.36 -27.37 25.68
C SER A 525 8.50 -26.06 26.45
N ILE A 526 8.74 -24.96 25.73
CA ILE A 526 8.70 -23.60 26.28
C ILE A 526 7.56 -22.85 25.56
N GLN A 527 6.65 -22.28 26.34
CA GLN A 527 5.64 -21.33 25.86
C GLN A 527 6.35 -20.07 25.34
N ILE A 528 6.60 -20.01 24.03
CA ILE A 528 7.27 -18.88 23.38
C ILE A 528 6.23 -17.78 23.11
N VAL A 529 6.44 -16.61 23.71
CA VAL A 529 5.91 -15.35 23.20
C VAL A 529 6.60 -15.09 21.86
N GLN A 530 6.00 -15.54 20.76
CA GLN A 530 6.64 -15.52 19.43
C GLN A 530 6.81 -14.07 18.93
N GLN A 531 8.05 -13.58 18.99
CA GLN A 531 8.48 -12.39 18.26
C GLN A 531 8.59 -12.75 16.77
N ARG A 532 8.04 -11.88 15.91
CA ARG A 532 8.03 -12.09 14.46
C ARG A 532 9.40 -11.77 13.86
N GLN A 533 9.92 -12.60 12.97
CA GLN A 533 11.13 -12.28 12.21
C GLN A 533 10.88 -11.08 11.27
N ARG A 534 11.92 -10.30 10.93
CA ARG A 534 11.90 -9.19 9.93
C ARG A 534 11.79 -9.74 8.48
N LEU A 535 10.96 -10.74 8.29
CA LEU A 535 10.71 -11.40 7.01
C LEU A 535 9.48 -10.74 6.38
N ASN A 536 9.53 -10.50 5.07
CA ASN A 536 8.50 -9.87 4.21
C ASN A 536 8.56 -8.35 3.99
N LEU A 537 9.61 -7.67 4.46
CA LEU A 537 9.90 -6.31 3.97
C LEU A 537 10.80 -6.38 2.73
N GLN A 538 10.42 -5.65 1.66
CA GLN A 538 11.09 -5.74 0.37
C GLN A 538 12.39 -4.90 0.28
N ASN A 539 12.67 -4.07 1.29
CA ASN A 539 13.91 -3.33 1.41
C ASN A 539 14.97 -4.15 2.19
N SER A 540 16.23 -3.97 1.80
CA SER A 540 17.36 -4.56 2.51
C SER A 540 17.45 -4.05 3.94
N TYR A 541 17.81 -4.94 4.86
CA TYR A 541 18.02 -4.57 6.26
C TYR A 541 19.25 -3.66 6.40
N VAL A 542 19.07 -2.55 7.10
CA VAL A 542 20.16 -1.65 7.51
C VAL A 542 20.01 -1.38 8.99
N ALA A 543 20.98 -1.82 9.79
CA ALA A 543 20.92 -1.72 11.25
C ALA A 543 20.95 -0.25 11.74
N PRO A 544 20.29 0.07 12.87
CA PRO A 544 20.40 1.36 13.54
C PRO A 544 21.84 1.77 13.82
N ARG A 545 22.24 2.95 13.34
CA ARG A 545 23.63 3.42 13.31
C ARG A 545 23.99 4.22 14.55
N PHE A 546 23.06 5.04 15.04
CA PHE A 546 23.28 5.95 16.17
C PHE A 546 22.26 5.73 17.29
N ASN A 547 22.53 6.31 18.47
CA ASN A 547 21.74 6.11 19.69
C ASN A 547 20.24 6.46 19.52
N THR A 548 19.93 7.54 18.79
CA THR A 548 18.53 7.96 18.53
C THR A 548 17.80 6.91 17.70
N GLU A 549 18.40 6.44 16.60
CA GLU A 549 17.86 5.38 15.75
C GLU A 549 17.66 4.08 16.55
N GLN A 550 18.64 3.69 17.39
CA GLN A 550 18.54 2.49 18.23
C GLN A 550 17.38 2.55 19.22
N LYS A 551 17.18 3.69 19.88
CA LYS A 551 16.06 3.89 20.82
C LYS A 551 14.71 3.82 20.11
N ILE A 552 14.58 4.45 18.95
CA ILE A 552 13.35 4.41 18.14
C ILE A 552 13.07 2.98 17.66
N ALA A 553 14.07 2.31 17.08
CA ALA A 553 13.95 0.93 16.61
C ALA A 553 13.52 -0.02 17.73
N ASN A 554 14.10 0.11 18.94
CA ASN A 554 13.72 -0.68 20.11
C ASN A 554 12.26 -0.49 20.54
N ILE A 555 11.72 0.73 20.44
CA ILE A 555 10.28 0.98 20.68
C ILE A 555 9.45 0.28 19.62
N TRP A 556 9.82 0.42 18.34
CA TRP A 556 9.09 -0.19 17.23
C TRP A 556 9.09 -1.71 17.33
N GLN A 557 10.24 -2.34 17.63
CA GLN A 557 10.34 -3.79 17.88
C GLN A 557 9.35 -4.27 18.94
N LYS A 558 9.24 -3.56 20.06
CA LYS A 558 8.30 -3.90 21.15
C LYS A 558 6.84 -3.72 20.74
N VAL A 559 6.51 -2.62 20.08
CA VAL A 559 5.14 -2.28 19.72
C VAL A 559 4.61 -3.16 18.59
N PHE A 560 5.42 -3.40 17.55
CA PHE A 560 5.08 -4.27 16.43
C PHE A 560 5.34 -5.76 16.69
N ARG A 561 6.02 -6.08 17.81
CA ARG A 561 6.41 -7.45 18.19
C ARG A 561 7.26 -8.14 17.12
N VAL A 562 8.20 -7.38 16.54
CA VAL A 562 9.17 -7.85 15.54
C VAL A 562 10.57 -7.93 16.14
N GLU A 563 11.35 -8.92 15.74
CA GLU A 563 12.68 -9.22 16.25
C GLU A 563 13.68 -8.12 15.89
N GLN A 564 13.61 -7.57 14.67
CA GLN A 564 14.51 -6.53 14.17
C GLN A 564 13.76 -5.49 13.35
N VAL A 565 14.17 -4.23 13.49
CA VAL A 565 13.67 -3.09 12.68
C VAL A 565 14.88 -2.37 12.10
N GLY A 566 14.96 -2.31 10.78
CA GLY A 566 15.97 -1.56 10.04
C GLY A 566 15.63 -0.07 9.94
N VAL A 567 16.64 0.77 9.68
CA VAL A 567 16.47 2.23 9.71
C VAL A 567 15.55 2.78 8.61
N TYR A 568 15.37 2.00 7.54
CA TYR A 568 14.51 2.33 6.39
C TYR A 568 13.20 1.55 6.38
N ASP A 569 12.93 0.75 7.42
CA ASP A 569 11.66 0.02 7.52
C ASP A 569 10.54 1.04 7.74
N ASN A 570 9.51 0.94 6.91
CA ASN A 570 8.42 1.89 6.91
C ASN A 570 7.38 1.53 7.98
N PHE A 571 6.94 2.54 8.73
CA PHE A 571 5.93 2.46 9.79
C PHE A 571 4.68 1.69 9.34
N PHE A 572 4.12 2.02 8.17
CA PHE A 572 2.90 1.38 7.65
C PHE A 572 3.16 -0.06 7.20
N SER A 573 4.32 -0.33 6.62
CA SER A 573 4.73 -1.70 6.23
C SER A 573 4.96 -2.63 7.42
N LEU A 574 5.21 -2.08 8.61
CA LEU A 574 5.25 -2.81 9.88
C LEU A 574 3.87 -2.96 10.54
N GLY A 575 2.83 -2.40 9.92
CA GLY A 575 1.46 -2.41 10.41
C GLY A 575 1.07 -1.15 11.18
N GLY A 576 1.79 -0.04 11.05
CA GLY A 576 1.54 1.20 11.78
C GLY A 576 0.26 1.92 11.39
N ASN A 577 -0.51 2.39 12.38
CA ASN A 577 -1.71 3.21 12.19
C ASN A 577 -1.81 4.33 13.25
N SER A 578 -2.85 5.17 13.19
CA SER A 578 -3.04 6.30 14.11
C SER A 578 -3.00 5.94 15.61
N LEU A 579 -3.59 4.81 16.01
CA LEU A 579 -3.58 4.40 17.42
C LEU A 579 -2.23 3.85 17.84
N VAL A 580 -1.54 3.12 16.96
CA VAL A 580 -0.16 2.69 17.19
C VAL A 580 0.79 3.88 17.27
N ALA A 581 0.61 4.89 16.42
CA ALA A 581 1.38 6.13 16.47
C ALA A 581 1.24 6.82 17.84
N ILE A 582 0.02 6.94 18.38
CA ILE A 582 -0.21 7.50 19.72
C ILE A 582 0.58 6.71 20.79
N LYS A 583 0.56 5.37 20.73
CA LYS A 583 1.32 4.52 21.66
C LYS A 583 2.83 4.72 21.53
N ILE A 584 3.37 4.75 20.31
CA ILE A 584 4.80 4.96 20.03
C ILE A 584 5.24 6.34 20.51
N ILE A 585 4.50 7.40 20.18
CA ILE A 585 4.82 8.77 20.55
C ILE A 585 4.81 8.95 22.07
N SER A 586 3.83 8.36 22.76
CA SER A 586 3.79 8.34 24.24
C SER A 586 5.04 7.67 24.85
N GLN A 587 5.62 6.67 24.19
CA GLN A 587 6.88 6.06 24.63
C GLN A 587 8.10 6.92 24.27
N LEU A 588 8.12 7.54 23.08
CA LEU A 588 9.20 8.43 22.66
C LEU A 588 9.31 9.67 23.56
N GLN A 589 8.19 10.29 23.92
CA GLN A 589 8.14 11.44 24.83
C GLN A 589 8.66 11.13 26.25
N LYS A 590 8.71 9.85 26.66
CA LYS A 590 9.31 9.44 27.94
C LYS A 590 10.84 9.36 27.87
N ILE A 591 11.40 9.22 26.66
CA ILE A 591 12.83 8.99 26.44
C ILE A 591 13.54 10.27 25.95
N PHE A 592 12.86 11.06 25.13
CA PHE A 592 13.41 12.27 24.53
C PHE A 592 12.82 13.51 25.20
N PRO A 593 13.65 14.51 25.57
CA PRO A 593 13.21 15.70 26.28
C PRO A 593 12.64 16.77 25.34
N THR A 594 11.84 16.36 24.34
CA THR A 594 11.21 17.27 23.37
C THR A 594 9.77 16.82 23.13
N ASP A 595 8.89 17.77 22.80
CA ASP A 595 7.53 17.43 22.40
C ASP A 595 7.52 16.95 20.96
N ILE A 596 7.22 15.67 20.76
CA ILE A 596 7.20 15.03 19.44
C ILE A 596 5.73 14.95 18.98
N PRO A 597 5.31 15.78 18.01
CA PRO A 597 3.96 15.68 17.47
C PRO A 597 3.77 14.35 16.76
N SER A 598 2.59 13.73 16.92
CA SER A 598 2.30 12.44 16.28
C SER A 598 2.35 12.48 14.75
N ILE A 599 2.11 13.64 14.12
CA ILE A 599 2.22 13.85 12.66
C ILE A 599 3.59 13.48 12.11
N VAL A 600 4.65 13.65 12.91
CA VAL A 600 6.02 13.44 12.43
C VAL A 600 6.20 12.02 11.92
N ILE A 601 5.56 11.02 12.54
CA ILE A 601 5.67 9.61 12.09
C ILE A 601 4.95 9.34 10.76
N PHE A 602 3.97 10.15 10.37
CA PHE A 602 3.23 9.98 9.11
C PHE A 602 3.97 10.62 7.93
N THR A 603 4.66 11.74 8.19
CA THR A 603 5.48 12.45 7.19
C THR A 603 6.90 11.91 7.11
N ASN A 604 7.40 11.32 8.20
CA ASN A 604 8.74 10.72 8.32
C ASN A 604 8.59 9.27 8.82
N PRO A 605 8.07 8.37 7.96
CA PRO A 605 7.62 7.05 8.37
C PRO A 605 8.74 6.03 8.54
N THR A 606 10.00 6.43 8.56
CA THR A 606 11.12 5.52 8.83
C THR A 606 11.88 5.93 10.09
N VAL A 607 12.57 4.97 10.72
CA VAL A 607 13.39 5.22 11.89
C VAL A 607 14.46 6.29 11.62
N ALA A 608 15.10 6.27 10.45
CA ALA A 608 16.10 7.26 10.06
C ALA A 608 15.52 8.68 9.95
N GLU A 609 14.36 8.84 9.31
CA GLU A 609 13.74 10.15 9.12
C GLU A 609 13.19 10.70 10.45
N LEU A 610 12.56 9.84 11.25
CA LEU A 610 12.08 10.23 12.57
C LEU A 610 13.23 10.61 13.51
N ALA A 611 14.35 9.89 13.46
CA ALA A 611 15.56 10.24 14.22
C ALA A 611 16.09 11.63 13.83
N SER A 612 16.17 11.93 12.53
CA SER A 612 16.61 13.23 12.03
C SER A 612 15.75 14.37 12.58
N VAL A 613 14.41 14.23 12.53
CA VAL A 613 13.50 15.27 13.03
C VAL A 613 13.63 15.47 14.54
N ILE A 614 13.73 14.38 15.31
CA ILE A 614 13.90 14.46 16.77
C ILE A 614 15.22 15.13 17.12
N GLU A 615 16.32 14.80 16.43
CA GLU A 615 17.62 15.42 16.65
C GLU A 615 17.62 16.91 16.30
N GLU A 616 17.01 17.29 15.18
CA GLU A 616 16.84 18.70 14.79
C GLU A 616 16.05 19.49 15.84
N GLN A 617 14.98 18.92 16.39
CA GLN A 617 14.19 19.54 17.46
C GLN A 617 14.98 19.70 18.76
N ILE A 618 15.71 18.66 19.18
CA ILE A 618 16.58 18.72 20.36
C ILE A 618 17.65 19.81 20.19
N ILE A 619 18.27 19.90 19.01
CA ILE A 619 19.26 20.94 18.72
C ILE A 619 18.63 22.34 18.77
N ALA A 620 17.44 22.52 18.20
CA ALA A 620 16.72 23.78 18.21
C ALA A 620 16.36 24.24 19.63
N GLU A 621 15.80 23.35 20.45
CA GLU A 621 15.47 23.64 21.86
C GLU A 621 16.74 23.94 22.69
N THR A 622 17.82 23.19 22.46
CA THR A 622 19.10 23.41 23.15
C THR A 622 19.73 24.77 22.77
N LYS A 623 19.64 25.19 21.51
CA LYS A 623 20.10 26.51 21.04
C LYS A 623 19.30 27.66 21.65
N ILE A 624 18.00 27.46 21.87
CA ILE A 624 17.12 28.44 22.52
C ILE A 624 17.43 28.54 24.02
N LEU A 625 17.70 27.41 24.69
CA LEU A 625 17.97 27.35 26.13
C LEU A 625 19.41 27.71 26.52
N ASN A 626 20.39 27.61 25.62
CA ASN A 626 21.80 27.94 25.88
C ASN A 626 22.52 28.44 24.61
N PRO A 627 22.41 29.75 24.27
CA PRO A 627 23.04 30.31 23.07
C PRO A 627 24.59 30.18 23.07
N GLU A 628 25.23 30.07 24.24
CA GLU A 628 26.70 29.95 24.36
C GLU A 628 27.24 28.51 24.14
N LYS A 629 26.41 27.45 24.27
CA LYS A 629 26.85 26.06 24.03
C LYS A 629 26.68 25.59 22.59
N ALA A 630 25.97 26.34 21.75
CA ALA A 630 25.72 25.99 20.35
C ALA A 630 26.99 25.91 19.49
N GLY A 631 28.06 26.59 19.89
CA GLY A 631 29.36 26.59 19.18
C GLY A 631 30.17 25.30 19.31
N SER A 632 29.81 24.36 20.20
CA SER A 632 30.58 23.13 20.43
C SER A 632 29.98 21.87 19.80
N LEU A 633 28.77 21.94 19.23
CA LEU A 633 28.08 20.79 18.61
C LEU A 633 28.21 20.76 17.07
N THR A 634 28.85 21.76 16.47
CA THR A 634 29.04 21.88 15.01
C THR A 634 30.38 21.35 14.49
N SER A 635 31.23 20.71 15.32
CA SER A 635 32.60 20.33 14.91
C SER A 635 32.85 18.85 14.57
N THR A 636 31.81 18.03 14.39
CA THR A 636 31.97 16.63 13.93
C THR A 636 31.20 16.35 12.65
N THR A 637 31.45 17.16 11.60
CA THR A 637 31.27 16.70 10.22
C THR A 637 32.41 17.24 9.35
N VAL A 638 32.98 16.35 8.54
CA VAL A 638 33.95 16.56 7.45
C VAL A 638 35.38 16.95 7.86
N SER A 639 36.23 15.95 8.10
CA SER A 639 37.64 16.04 7.71
C SER A 639 37.79 15.42 6.32
N ASP A 640 37.87 16.29 5.32
CA ASP A 640 38.41 15.96 4.01
C ASP A 640 39.85 15.48 4.15
N SER A 641 40.16 14.31 3.62
CA SER A 641 41.53 13.92 3.29
C SER A 641 41.52 13.26 1.92
N LYS A 642 41.88 14.10 0.92
CA LYS A 642 42.44 13.85 -0.42
C LYS A 642 42.27 12.47 -1.07
#